data_AF-A0A7C1VBN9-F1
#
_entry.id   AF-A0A7C1VBN9-F1
#
_cell.length_a   1.000
_cell.length_b   1.000
_cell.length_c   1.000
_cell.angle_alpha   90.00
_cell.angle_beta   90.00
_cell.angle_gamma   90.00
#
_symmetry.space_group_name_H-M   'P 1'
#
loop_
_entity.id
_entity.type
_entity.pdbx_description
1 polymer ?
#
loop_
_entity_poly.entity_id
_entity_poly.type
_entity_poly.pdbx_seq_one_letter_code
_entity_poly.pdbx_strand_id
1 'polypeptide(L)'
;MNILYYRDLNYTKVKKQFEKTLGFLKAGNFSSAEVKKMGVNGYYRAKLDYENRLLFKFAWYNDQYYLLLLEVIHNHEYEKSRFLRGAKIDESKLELIQSAEEVGELNREELVYANPKSVHFHLLDKVISFDQDQERLFRLKPPVIIIGSAGSGKTVLTLEKLKTLKGDVLYVTLSPFLVENSASLYYSNHYENDKQEIDFLSYKEFLETLRIIKGRELDYYAFEKWLHPRSHSFGIKDPHKLFEEFRGVLTGKDITREYLGLEDYQDLGIKQSIFLSDERKKVYTAFQKYIEFIVENDMYDLNMVSYRWLEYCKPRYDFIVIDEVQDFTNIQLFILLKSLKNENNFILCGDSNQNVHPNFFSWTNVKTMFYKHEFSGNEIHILRSNYRNSPGITGIANKLLKIKNARFGSIDRESTYLVESVADNKGEVHLLTDSAKIRQQLNESTMRSTQYAVLVMKPEDKTGARKIFKTPLVFSVQEAKGLEYQNIIILNFVSGSSGEFREITKGVGIEQIRDDSISYSRGKDKSDKSPEAYKIFINSLYVAITRAIENLYILEASEKHEILGLLGLAKIRDKVNLQMEVSSLDDWKDEARKLDMQGKKEQAEEIRKSILEVREPEWKPLTPTRIDELKKEALDPDFYNKKAKDQLFHYSIIYGDFDCIDKLSELKYRKADRYEKEWQPIQRKYFSQYDKDDVNWVEQNIMKYGVDYRDRFNFTPLFPAVHSGSKKILDLLIRYNADSSLQDSNGRISLQIALQQSYKRPEYLQILKPVFDYLVTDHVKIMVDERMIKIDNHKIEYFLLNFFIPLQSDIIDECGDHFLAFRGVQAGVIRDTVREYPVTFLPEFRKKRAYLSANLSKHEVNSRNPYNKKLFKRLYRGYYALNPDLAVWVNDEWKNVYEMMKSVEVKVPTQEEKEQWLEEYNRKLREQGHWDNDEFDNDPWYEDSDEYFDEATDPKGIHAMIDEYHKEKADGSELKDKEFNKSGMEYVKSLHKEAEETEKKDPPKKQDPPGTQIKLPF
;
A
#
# COMPACT_ATOMS: atom_id res chain seq x y z
N MET A 1 7.74 27.94 -29.96
CA MET A 1 7.76 26.75 -29.08
C MET A 1 6.34 26.35 -28.71
N ASN A 2 6.08 25.05 -28.54
CA ASN A 2 4.75 24.55 -28.20
C ASN A 2 4.49 24.66 -26.70
N ILE A 3 3.23 24.79 -26.29
CA ILE A 3 2.84 24.94 -24.88
C ILE A 3 1.61 24.10 -24.59
N LEU A 4 1.68 23.30 -23.54
CA LEU A 4 0.57 22.55 -22.97
C LEU A 4 0.27 23.08 -21.56
N TYR A 5 -1.01 23.13 -21.21
CA TYR A 5 -1.51 23.56 -19.90
C TYR A 5 -1.92 22.33 -19.10
N TYR A 6 -1.48 22.25 -17.84
CA TYR A 6 -2.02 21.26 -16.93
C TYR A 6 -3.52 21.53 -16.73
N ARG A 7 -4.35 20.47 -16.72
CA ARG A 7 -5.81 20.59 -16.75
C ARG A 7 -6.41 21.43 -15.63
N ASP A 8 -5.85 21.38 -14.41
CA ASP A 8 -6.34 22.16 -13.27
C ASP A 8 -5.57 23.47 -13.03
N LEU A 9 -4.74 23.91 -14.00
CA LEU A 9 -4.00 25.18 -13.90
C LEU A 9 -4.96 26.37 -13.82
N ASN A 10 -5.09 26.94 -12.62
CA ASN A 10 -5.92 28.12 -12.39
C ASN A 10 -5.08 29.41 -12.39
N TYR A 11 -5.15 30.17 -13.49
CA TYR A 11 -4.51 31.47 -13.66
C TYR A 11 -5.49 32.66 -13.62
N THR A 12 -6.76 32.44 -13.25
CA THR A 12 -7.84 33.44 -13.37
C THR A 12 -7.54 34.76 -12.66
N LYS A 13 -6.92 34.72 -11.47
CA LYS A 13 -6.55 35.91 -10.68
C LYS A 13 -5.49 36.82 -11.36
N VAL A 14 -4.65 36.26 -12.23
CA VAL A 14 -3.49 36.92 -12.86
C VAL A 14 -3.53 36.87 -14.38
N LYS A 15 -4.74 36.72 -14.96
CA LYS A 15 -4.94 36.37 -16.37
C LYS A 15 -4.17 37.26 -17.36
N LYS A 16 -4.16 38.58 -17.16
CA LYS A 16 -3.48 39.55 -18.05
C LYS A 16 -1.95 39.38 -18.02
N GLN A 17 -1.38 39.16 -16.83
CA GLN A 17 0.04 38.92 -16.62
C GLN A 17 0.44 37.56 -17.20
N PHE A 18 -0.38 36.53 -16.95
CA PHE A 18 -0.22 35.19 -17.51
C PHE A 18 -0.20 35.21 -19.04
N GLU A 19 -1.17 35.85 -19.69
CA GLU A 19 -1.22 35.98 -21.15
C GLU A 19 -0.01 36.74 -21.72
N LYS A 20 0.49 37.76 -21.02
CA LYS A 20 1.71 38.49 -21.41
C LYS A 20 2.96 37.58 -21.35
N THR A 21 3.21 36.93 -20.22
CA THR A 21 4.38 36.05 -20.04
C THR A 21 4.31 34.84 -20.98
N LEU A 22 3.12 34.28 -21.19
CA LEU A 22 2.87 33.24 -22.19
C LEU A 22 3.28 33.67 -23.60
N GLY A 23 3.04 34.93 -23.98
CA GLY A 23 3.49 35.50 -25.25
C GLY A 23 5.01 35.45 -25.43
N PHE A 24 5.78 35.81 -24.40
CA PHE A 24 7.24 35.70 -24.41
C PHE A 24 7.71 34.25 -24.49
N LEU A 25 7.10 33.35 -23.72
CA LEU A 25 7.44 31.92 -23.71
C LEU A 25 7.17 31.24 -25.06
N LYS A 26 6.05 31.53 -25.73
CA LYS A 26 5.74 31.00 -27.08
C LYS A 26 6.80 31.41 -28.11
N ALA A 27 7.28 32.65 -28.00
CA ALA A 27 8.32 33.23 -28.85
C ALA A 27 9.75 32.77 -28.49
N GLY A 28 9.94 31.96 -27.44
CA GLY A 28 11.27 31.55 -26.96
C GLY A 28 12.06 32.66 -26.25
N ASN A 29 11.43 33.81 -25.93
CA ASN A 29 12.10 34.95 -25.32
C ASN A 29 12.12 34.81 -23.79
N PHE A 30 12.99 33.91 -23.30
CA PHE A 30 13.05 33.54 -21.89
C PHE A 30 13.60 34.65 -21.00
N SER A 31 14.51 35.46 -21.52
CA SER A 31 15.03 36.66 -20.84
C SER A 31 13.89 37.63 -20.47
N SER A 32 12.92 37.87 -21.37
CA SER A 32 11.79 38.76 -21.10
C SER A 32 10.73 38.16 -20.17
N ALA A 33 10.69 36.83 -20.05
CA ALA A 33 9.87 36.11 -19.09
C ALA A 33 10.58 35.89 -17.73
N GLU A 34 11.83 36.32 -17.59
CA GLU A 34 12.74 36.00 -16.48
C GLU A 34 12.68 34.50 -16.12
N VAL A 35 12.86 33.62 -17.10
CA VAL A 35 12.91 32.17 -16.84
C VAL A 35 14.12 31.85 -15.98
N LYS A 36 13.87 31.10 -14.90
CA LYS A 36 14.92 30.58 -14.05
C LYS A 36 14.75 29.10 -13.76
N LYS A 37 15.85 28.35 -13.74
CA LYS A 37 15.91 26.97 -13.28
C LYS A 37 15.77 26.92 -11.77
N MET A 38 14.93 26.02 -11.28
CA MET A 38 14.80 25.72 -9.86
C MET A 38 15.67 24.50 -9.54
N GLY A 39 16.43 24.57 -8.44
CA GLY A 39 17.28 23.45 -7.98
C GLY A 39 16.51 22.21 -7.51
N VAL A 40 15.20 22.14 -7.76
CA VAL A 40 14.28 21.07 -7.38
C VAL A 40 13.78 20.39 -8.64
N ASN A 41 14.12 19.11 -8.82
CA ASN A 41 13.49 18.13 -9.72
C ASN A 41 13.14 18.62 -11.15
N GLY A 42 14.02 19.42 -11.77
CA GLY A 42 13.85 19.90 -13.15
C GLY A 42 12.71 20.92 -13.34
N TYR A 43 12.27 21.60 -12.28
CA TYR A 43 11.28 22.67 -12.38
C TYR A 43 11.88 24.00 -12.82
N TYR A 44 11.08 24.82 -13.48
CA TYR A 44 11.43 26.16 -13.92
C TYR A 44 10.34 27.15 -13.53
N ARG A 45 10.73 28.39 -13.21
CA ARG A 45 9.78 29.50 -12.97
C ARG A 45 9.92 30.58 -14.05
N ALA A 46 8.80 31.15 -14.46
CA ALA A 46 8.74 32.42 -15.18
C ALA A 46 8.07 33.48 -14.28
N LYS A 47 8.38 34.75 -14.51
CA LYS A 47 7.80 35.87 -13.78
C LYS A 47 6.50 36.32 -14.43
N LEU A 48 5.46 36.49 -13.63
CA LEU A 48 4.19 37.08 -14.06
C LEU A 48 4.16 38.58 -13.72
N ASP A 49 4.51 38.92 -12.49
CA ASP A 49 4.64 40.29 -11.98
C ASP A 49 5.63 40.33 -10.79
N TYR A 50 5.47 41.27 -9.86
CA TYR A 50 6.32 41.36 -8.67
C TYR A 50 6.10 40.14 -7.75
N GLU A 51 4.85 39.78 -7.47
CA GLU A 51 4.42 38.83 -6.44
C GLU A 51 4.20 37.40 -6.98
N ASN A 52 3.82 37.30 -8.26
CA ASN A 52 3.34 36.05 -8.86
C ASN A 52 4.36 35.42 -9.80
N ARG A 53 4.36 34.08 -9.84
CA ARG A 53 5.25 33.24 -10.67
C ARG A 53 4.44 32.16 -11.38
N LEU A 54 4.93 31.74 -12.54
CA LEU A 54 4.41 30.60 -13.29
C LEU A 54 5.40 29.45 -13.21
N LEU A 55 4.98 28.34 -12.61
CA LEU A 55 5.75 27.09 -12.52
C LEU A 55 5.51 26.24 -13.77
N PHE A 56 6.59 25.71 -14.35
CA PHE A 56 6.52 24.84 -15.52
C PHE A 56 7.70 23.85 -15.61
N LYS A 57 7.60 22.90 -16.54
CA LYS A 57 8.67 22.00 -16.98
C LYS A 57 8.89 22.09 -18.49
N PHE A 58 10.07 21.66 -18.95
CA PHE A 58 10.34 21.40 -20.36
C PHE A 58 10.01 19.96 -20.71
N ALA A 59 9.57 19.74 -21.95
CA ALA A 59 9.32 18.43 -22.49
C ALA A 59 9.71 18.35 -23.97
N TRP A 60 9.87 17.13 -24.48
CA TRP A 60 10.28 16.84 -25.86
C TRP A 60 9.32 15.85 -26.50
N TYR A 61 9.03 16.07 -27.78
CA TYR A 61 8.22 15.17 -28.62
C TYR A 61 8.45 15.50 -30.10
N ASN A 62 8.66 14.47 -30.93
CA ASN A 62 8.83 14.58 -32.39
C ASN A 62 9.75 15.73 -32.83
N ASP A 63 10.97 15.74 -32.27
CA ASP A 63 12.02 16.73 -32.50
C ASP A 63 11.64 18.19 -32.15
N GLN A 64 10.70 18.38 -31.22
CA GLN A 64 10.24 19.71 -30.78
C GLN A 64 10.16 19.86 -29.26
N TYR A 65 10.56 21.05 -28.78
CA TYR A 65 10.35 21.47 -27.39
C TYR A 65 8.90 21.88 -27.11
N TYR A 66 8.41 21.41 -25.97
CA TYR A 66 7.14 21.77 -25.35
C TYR A 66 7.38 22.36 -23.96
N LEU A 67 6.57 23.35 -23.57
CA LEU A 67 6.45 23.78 -22.17
C LEU A 67 5.21 23.17 -21.53
N LEU A 68 5.38 22.62 -20.33
CA LEU A 68 4.31 22.05 -19.51
C LEU A 68 4.00 23.02 -18.38
N LEU A 69 2.95 23.84 -18.53
CA LEU A 69 2.56 24.84 -17.52
C LEU A 69 1.78 24.16 -16.39
N LEU A 70 2.24 24.30 -15.14
CA LEU A 70 1.77 23.48 -14.01
C LEU A 70 0.94 24.25 -12.99
N GLU A 71 1.48 25.37 -12.47
CA GLU A 71 0.86 26.12 -11.37
C GLU A 71 1.18 27.63 -11.45
N VAL A 72 0.26 28.46 -10.94
CA VAL A 72 0.57 29.85 -10.59
C VAL A 72 0.88 29.93 -9.10
N ILE A 73 2.12 30.27 -8.77
CA ILE A 73 2.55 30.50 -7.40
C ILE A 73 2.29 31.96 -7.05
N HIS A 74 1.42 32.19 -6.07
CA HIS A 74 1.06 33.51 -5.58
C HIS A 74 2.00 33.95 -4.44
N ASN A 75 2.29 35.24 -4.34
CA ASN A 75 3.04 35.88 -3.24
C ASN A 75 4.39 35.21 -2.87
N HIS A 76 5.06 34.57 -3.83
CA HIS A 76 6.25 33.73 -3.62
C HIS A 76 6.07 32.59 -2.59
N GLU A 77 4.84 32.14 -2.34
CA GLU A 77 4.49 31.05 -1.42
C GLU A 77 4.82 29.67 -2.04
N TYR A 78 6.08 29.48 -2.42
CA TYR A 78 6.61 28.27 -3.05
C TYR A 78 6.35 27.00 -2.21
N GLU A 79 6.34 27.14 -0.88
CA GLU A 79 6.06 26.05 0.05
C GLU A 79 4.62 25.54 0.00
N LYS A 80 3.66 26.30 -0.57
CA LYS A 80 2.28 25.87 -0.76
C LYS A 80 2.03 25.16 -2.09
N SER A 81 2.99 25.20 -3.01
CA SER A 81 2.90 24.47 -4.28
C SER A 81 3.01 22.97 -4.04
N ARG A 82 1.98 22.22 -4.47
CA ARG A 82 1.96 20.75 -4.38
C ARG A 82 3.13 20.10 -5.13
N PHE A 83 3.62 20.74 -6.19
CA PHE A 83 4.74 20.27 -7.01
C PHE A 83 6.10 20.46 -6.33
N LEU A 84 6.23 21.48 -5.46
CA LEU A 84 7.48 21.86 -4.81
C LEU A 84 7.63 21.30 -3.38
N ARG A 85 6.65 20.55 -2.88
CA ARG A 85 6.76 19.73 -1.65
C ARG A 85 7.25 20.52 -0.42
N GLY A 86 6.72 21.72 -0.19
CA GLY A 86 7.13 22.55 0.96
C GLY A 86 8.49 23.25 0.82
N ALA A 87 9.13 23.21 -0.36
CA ALA A 87 10.44 23.81 -0.56
C ALA A 87 10.44 25.34 -0.37
N LYS A 88 11.30 25.83 0.53
CA LYS A 88 11.60 27.26 0.67
C LYS A 88 12.62 27.66 -0.38
N ILE A 89 12.20 28.44 -1.36
CA ILE A 89 13.03 28.83 -2.51
C ILE A 89 13.61 30.23 -2.31
N ASP A 90 14.94 30.33 -2.38
CA ASP A 90 15.68 31.59 -2.41
C ASP A 90 15.84 32.05 -3.88
N GLU A 91 15.05 33.03 -4.31
CA GLU A 91 15.06 33.52 -5.71
C GLU A 91 16.41 34.10 -6.17
N SER A 92 17.30 34.48 -5.24
CA SER A 92 18.63 35.02 -5.56
C SER A 92 19.59 33.94 -6.08
N LYS A 93 19.40 32.69 -5.66
CA LYS A 93 20.23 31.52 -6.02
C LYS A 93 19.77 30.79 -7.28
N LEU A 94 18.67 31.23 -7.88
CA LEU A 94 18.10 30.61 -9.08
C LEU A 94 18.86 31.05 -10.34
N GLU A 95 19.33 30.07 -11.11
CA GLU A 95 20.04 30.24 -12.38
C GLU A 95 19.08 30.74 -13.48
N LEU A 96 19.52 31.71 -14.29
CA LEU A 96 18.72 32.27 -15.39
C LEU A 96 18.98 31.49 -16.69
N ILE A 97 17.91 31.20 -17.43
CA ILE A 97 17.94 30.43 -18.68
C ILE A 97 17.52 31.33 -19.83
N GLN A 98 18.29 31.35 -20.92
CA GLN A 98 18.09 32.23 -22.07
C GLN A 98 17.39 31.55 -23.25
N SER A 99 17.57 30.23 -23.42
CA SER A 99 16.94 29.46 -24.51
C SER A 99 16.58 28.03 -24.10
N ALA A 100 15.86 27.29 -24.96
CA ALA A 100 15.42 25.93 -24.65
C ALA A 100 16.57 24.92 -24.80
N GLU A 101 17.55 25.22 -25.64
CA GLU A 101 18.72 24.40 -25.93
C GLU A 101 19.71 24.33 -24.75
N GLU A 102 19.64 25.27 -23.81
CA GLU A 102 20.35 25.22 -22.52
C GLU A 102 19.78 24.13 -21.58
N VAL A 103 18.59 23.59 -21.88
CA VAL A 103 17.96 22.49 -21.12
C VAL A 103 18.49 21.16 -21.63
N GLY A 104 19.62 20.72 -21.04
CA GLY A 104 20.20 19.41 -21.32
C GLY A 104 19.22 18.26 -21.03
N GLU A 105 19.35 17.16 -21.77
CA GLU A 105 18.33 16.10 -21.93
C GLU A 105 17.81 15.51 -20.61
N LEU A 106 18.66 15.39 -19.59
CA LEU A 106 18.28 14.94 -18.23
C LEU A 106 17.32 15.90 -17.48
N ASN A 107 17.00 17.06 -18.04
CA ASN A 107 16.12 18.08 -17.44
C ASN A 107 14.84 18.34 -18.28
N ARG A 108 14.54 17.49 -19.27
CA ARG A 108 13.29 17.53 -20.05
C ARG A 108 12.51 16.22 -19.90
N GLU A 109 11.19 16.31 -19.91
CA GLU A 109 10.29 15.14 -19.91
C GLU A 109 10.11 14.63 -21.35
N GLU A 110 10.39 13.36 -21.63
CA GLU A 110 10.09 12.75 -22.93
C GLU A 110 8.61 12.34 -23.00
N LEU A 111 7.84 12.92 -23.93
CA LEU A 111 6.41 12.62 -24.07
C LEU A 111 6.21 11.42 -25.00
N VAL A 112 5.37 10.47 -24.58
CA VAL A 112 4.95 9.35 -25.45
C VAL A 112 4.04 9.83 -26.60
N TYR A 113 3.25 10.87 -26.35
CA TYR A 113 2.31 11.43 -27.31
C TYR A 113 1.96 12.88 -26.92
N ALA A 114 1.79 13.75 -27.92
CA ALA A 114 1.18 15.07 -27.75
C ALA A 114 0.06 15.27 -28.79
N ASN A 115 -1.17 15.51 -28.33
CA ASN A 115 -2.33 15.64 -29.20
C ASN A 115 -2.30 16.98 -29.97
N PRO A 116 -2.21 17.00 -31.31
CA PRO A 116 -2.11 18.25 -32.08
C PRO A 116 -3.38 19.12 -32.04
N LYS A 117 -4.51 18.59 -31.53
CA LYS A 117 -5.78 19.31 -31.38
C LYS A 117 -6.09 19.72 -29.93
N SER A 118 -5.29 19.29 -28.95
CA SER A 118 -5.46 19.67 -27.55
C SER A 118 -4.24 20.46 -27.08
N VAL A 119 -4.49 21.52 -26.32
CA VAL A 119 -3.43 22.23 -25.57
C VAL A 119 -3.38 21.80 -24.11
N HIS A 120 -4.20 20.83 -23.67
CA HIS A 120 -4.25 20.40 -22.28
C HIS A 120 -3.57 19.05 -22.08
N PHE A 121 -2.88 18.89 -20.94
CA PHE A 121 -2.33 17.63 -20.47
C PHE A 121 -2.84 17.27 -19.07
N HIS A 122 -2.81 15.97 -18.81
CA HIS A 122 -3.14 15.29 -17.57
C HIS A 122 -1.88 14.84 -16.84
N LEU A 123 -1.95 14.59 -15.53
CA LEU A 123 -0.77 14.26 -14.74
C LEU A 123 -1.10 13.26 -13.63
N LEU A 124 -0.55 12.06 -13.79
CA LEU A 124 -0.40 11.04 -12.74
C LEU A 124 1.10 11.04 -12.34
N ASP A 125 1.76 9.88 -12.35
CA ASP A 125 3.22 9.78 -12.25
C ASP A 125 3.91 10.52 -13.41
N LYS A 126 3.30 10.49 -14.60
CA LYS A 126 3.82 11.03 -15.85
C LYS A 126 2.84 11.98 -16.52
N VAL A 127 3.39 12.75 -17.45
CA VAL A 127 2.67 13.70 -18.30
C VAL A 127 1.89 12.92 -19.36
N ILE A 128 0.57 13.11 -19.40
CA ILE A 128 -0.34 12.36 -20.25
C ILE A 128 -1.08 13.31 -21.18
N SER A 129 -1.01 13.07 -22.49
CA SER A 129 -1.89 13.68 -23.48
C SER A 129 -2.90 12.63 -23.96
N PHE A 130 -4.19 12.92 -23.89
CA PHE A 130 -5.22 12.05 -24.46
C PHE A 130 -5.40 12.30 -25.95
N ASP A 131 -5.69 11.25 -26.73
CA ASP A 131 -6.17 11.39 -28.11
C ASP A 131 -7.64 11.89 -28.17
N GLN A 132 -8.22 11.91 -29.38
CA GLN A 132 -9.58 12.38 -29.59
C GLN A 132 -10.65 11.46 -29.00
N ASP A 133 -10.41 10.15 -28.96
CA ASP A 133 -11.37 9.19 -28.40
C ASP A 133 -11.28 9.18 -26.87
N GLN A 134 -10.07 9.11 -26.31
CA GLN A 134 -9.82 9.24 -24.87
C GLN A 134 -10.39 10.57 -24.32
N GLU A 135 -10.14 11.71 -24.96
CA GLU A 135 -10.69 13.01 -24.50
C GLU A 135 -12.22 13.08 -24.65
N ARG A 136 -12.81 12.39 -25.64
CA ARG A 136 -14.27 12.23 -25.74
C ARG A 136 -14.81 11.41 -24.57
N LEU A 137 -14.22 10.25 -24.27
CA LEU A 137 -14.65 9.35 -23.20
C LEU A 137 -14.44 9.94 -21.81
N PHE A 138 -13.38 10.72 -21.61
CA PHE A 138 -13.15 11.49 -20.39
C PHE A 138 -14.36 12.37 -20.06
N ARG A 139 -14.90 13.08 -21.06
CA ARG A 139 -16.00 14.05 -20.91
C ARG A 139 -17.39 13.43 -20.74
N LEU A 140 -17.57 12.14 -21.05
CA LEU A 140 -18.86 11.46 -20.86
C LEU A 140 -19.18 11.34 -19.36
N LYS A 141 -20.44 11.52 -18.98
CA LYS A 141 -20.90 11.18 -17.62
C LYS A 141 -21.12 9.66 -17.50
N PRO A 142 -20.93 9.06 -16.31
CA PRO A 142 -21.45 7.73 -16.00
C PRO A 142 -22.93 7.59 -16.36
N PRO A 143 -23.39 6.40 -16.80
CA PRO A 143 -22.66 5.14 -16.87
C PRO A 143 -21.77 5.06 -18.13
N VAL A 144 -20.56 4.49 -18.01
CA VAL A 144 -19.64 4.32 -19.15
C VAL A 144 -19.00 2.93 -19.15
N ILE A 145 -18.98 2.26 -20.30
CA ILE A 145 -18.22 1.02 -20.52
C ILE A 145 -17.09 1.29 -21.51
N ILE A 146 -15.85 0.99 -21.10
CA ILE A 146 -14.62 1.20 -21.86
C ILE A 146 -13.94 -0.14 -22.12
N ILE A 147 -13.85 -0.49 -23.41
CA ILE A 147 -13.04 -1.61 -23.91
C ILE A 147 -11.79 -1.03 -24.58
N GLY A 148 -10.68 -1.74 -24.51
CA GLY A 148 -9.47 -1.39 -25.25
C GLY A 148 -8.35 -2.37 -24.92
N SER A 149 -7.41 -2.55 -25.86
CA SER A 149 -6.35 -3.54 -25.73
C SER A 149 -5.41 -3.28 -24.54
N ALA A 150 -4.46 -4.18 -24.31
CA ALA A 150 -3.23 -3.82 -23.62
C ALA A 150 -2.63 -2.54 -24.26
N GLY A 151 -2.02 -1.67 -23.45
CA GLY A 151 -1.39 -0.43 -23.93
C GLY A 151 -2.33 0.71 -24.34
N SER A 152 -3.66 0.56 -24.27
CA SER A 152 -4.63 1.59 -24.71
C SER A 152 -4.92 2.72 -23.71
N GLY A 153 -4.33 2.67 -22.51
CA GLY A 153 -4.48 3.70 -21.49
C GLY A 153 -5.80 3.67 -20.70
N LYS A 154 -6.57 2.57 -20.72
CA LYS A 154 -7.83 2.41 -19.95
C LYS A 154 -7.72 2.89 -18.50
N THR A 155 -6.79 2.32 -17.74
CA THR A 155 -6.57 2.64 -16.32
C THR A 155 -6.21 4.11 -16.14
N VAL A 156 -5.30 4.65 -16.96
CA VAL A 156 -4.89 6.07 -16.93
C VAL A 156 -6.06 7.02 -17.18
N LEU A 157 -6.84 6.78 -18.23
CA LEU A 157 -8.07 7.52 -18.55
C LEU A 157 -9.07 7.47 -17.38
N THR A 158 -9.15 6.32 -16.72
CA THR A 158 -10.06 6.06 -15.61
C THR A 158 -9.63 6.76 -14.33
N LEU A 159 -8.34 6.73 -13.99
CA LEU A 159 -7.77 7.45 -12.84
C LEU A 159 -7.89 8.97 -12.99
N GLU A 160 -7.64 9.50 -14.18
CA GLU A 160 -7.87 10.92 -14.44
C GLU A 160 -9.37 11.27 -14.40
N LYS A 161 -10.25 10.35 -14.78
CA LYS A 161 -11.71 10.56 -14.69
C LYS A 161 -12.21 10.52 -13.24
N LEU A 162 -11.64 9.66 -12.39
CA LEU A 162 -11.91 9.63 -10.94
C LEU A 162 -11.73 10.99 -10.29
N LYS A 163 -10.69 11.75 -10.67
CA LYS A 163 -10.41 13.12 -10.17
C LYS A 163 -11.55 14.12 -10.41
N THR A 164 -12.45 13.84 -11.35
CA THR A 164 -13.61 14.70 -11.66
C THR A 164 -14.85 14.38 -10.83
N LEU A 165 -14.88 13.22 -10.18
CA LEU A 165 -16.00 12.73 -9.38
C LEU A 165 -16.00 13.38 -7.98
N LYS A 166 -17.13 13.26 -7.29
CA LYS A 166 -17.39 13.86 -5.97
C LYS A 166 -18.28 12.94 -5.16
N GLY A 167 -18.19 13.01 -3.83
CA GLY A 167 -18.85 12.09 -2.91
C GLY A 167 -18.03 10.83 -2.68
N ASP A 168 -18.72 9.76 -2.31
CA ASP A 168 -18.11 8.47 -1.96
C ASP A 168 -17.84 7.65 -3.22
N VAL A 169 -16.59 7.28 -3.49
CA VAL A 169 -16.18 6.61 -4.74
C VAL A 169 -15.41 5.33 -4.45
N LEU A 170 -15.79 4.23 -5.09
CA LEU A 170 -15.02 2.97 -5.06
C LEU A 170 -14.20 2.82 -6.33
N TYR A 171 -12.92 2.50 -6.20
CA TYR A 171 -12.13 1.89 -7.26
C TYR A 171 -11.81 0.44 -6.88
N VAL A 172 -12.13 -0.50 -7.76
CA VAL A 172 -11.97 -1.93 -7.49
C VAL A 172 -11.41 -2.71 -8.69
N THR A 173 -10.56 -3.69 -8.37
CA THR A 173 -10.11 -4.75 -9.28
C THR A 173 -9.80 -6.01 -8.46
N LEU A 174 -9.57 -7.16 -9.09
CA LEU A 174 -9.30 -8.42 -8.38
C LEU A 174 -7.88 -8.48 -7.77
N SER A 175 -6.90 -7.80 -8.36
CA SER A 175 -5.50 -7.84 -7.91
C SER A 175 -5.19 -6.76 -6.86
N PRO A 176 -4.75 -7.11 -5.64
CA PRO A 176 -4.30 -6.13 -4.64
C PRO A 176 -3.15 -5.25 -5.13
N PHE A 177 -2.21 -5.79 -5.90
CA PHE A 177 -1.13 -4.98 -6.49
C PHE A 177 -1.67 -3.88 -7.41
N LEU A 178 -2.59 -4.21 -8.32
CA LEU A 178 -3.14 -3.23 -9.25
C LEU A 178 -3.89 -2.11 -8.50
N VAL A 179 -4.46 -2.41 -7.34
CA VAL A 179 -5.11 -1.43 -6.45
C VAL A 179 -4.08 -0.48 -5.85
N GLU A 180 -3.02 -0.96 -5.21
CA GLU A 180 -1.99 -0.09 -4.61
C GLU A 180 -1.28 0.75 -5.69
N ASN A 181 -0.96 0.16 -6.83
CA ASN A 181 -0.40 0.89 -7.97
C ASN A 181 -1.36 1.97 -8.48
N SER A 182 -2.66 1.67 -8.56
CA SER A 182 -3.69 2.65 -8.97
C SER A 182 -3.84 3.80 -7.96
N ALA A 183 -3.78 3.51 -6.66
CA ALA A 183 -3.80 4.51 -5.60
C ALA A 183 -2.55 5.40 -5.64
N SER A 184 -1.36 4.80 -5.77
CA SER A 184 -0.07 5.50 -5.88
C SER A 184 -0.04 6.43 -7.10
N LEU A 185 -0.50 5.96 -8.27
CA LEU A 185 -0.68 6.78 -9.47
C LEU A 185 -1.66 7.93 -9.25
N TYR A 186 -2.77 7.68 -8.53
CA TYR A 186 -3.81 8.70 -8.29
C TYR A 186 -3.34 9.84 -7.37
N TYR A 187 -2.70 9.51 -6.24
CA TYR A 187 -2.19 10.46 -5.25
C TYR A 187 -0.81 11.06 -5.61
N SER A 188 -0.18 10.57 -6.69
CA SER A 188 1.09 11.07 -7.20
C SER A 188 1.12 12.60 -7.35
N ASN A 189 2.30 13.18 -7.21
CA ASN A 189 2.52 14.63 -7.22
C ASN A 189 1.67 15.41 -6.18
N HIS A 190 1.34 14.76 -5.05
CA HIS A 190 0.56 15.32 -3.93
C HIS A 190 -0.81 15.84 -4.37
N TYR A 191 -1.53 15.01 -5.13
CA TYR A 191 -2.91 15.29 -5.53
C TYR A 191 -3.88 14.91 -4.39
N GLU A 192 -4.62 15.90 -3.88
CA GLU A 192 -5.75 15.71 -2.94
C GLU A 192 -7.05 16.33 -3.53
N ASN A 193 -8.21 15.81 -3.14
CA ASN A 193 -9.53 16.32 -3.54
C ASN A 193 -10.53 16.31 -2.38
N ASP A 194 -10.65 17.41 -1.64
CA ASP A 194 -11.55 17.58 -0.48
C ASP A 194 -13.05 17.29 -0.74
N LYS A 195 -13.46 17.10 -1.99
CA LYS A 195 -14.85 16.85 -2.40
C LYS A 195 -15.14 15.38 -2.66
N GLN A 196 -14.19 14.50 -2.35
CA GLN A 196 -14.23 13.09 -2.69
C GLN A 196 -13.63 12.25 -1.56
N GLU A 197 -14.37 11.25 -1.11
CA GLU A 197 -13.82 10.15 -0.30
C GLU A 197 -13.71 8.95 -1.24
N ILE A 198 -12.47 8.56 -1.57
CA ILE A 198 -12.21 7.42 -2.43
C ILE A 198 -11.66 6.24 -1.64
N ASP A 199 -12.18 5.06 -1.92
CA ASP A 199 -11.72 3.77 -1.41
C ASP A 199 -11.07 2.99 -2.57
N PHE A 200 -9.77 2.68 -2.45
CA PHE A 200 -9.03 1.82 -3.39
C PHE A 200 -8.92 0.41 -2.80
N LEU A 201 -9.74 -0.52 -3.29
CA LEU A 201 -9.89 -1.86 -2.70
C LEU A 201 -9.71 -2.96 -3.75
N SER A 202 -9.07 -4.06 -3.37
CA SER A 202 -9.21 -5.33 -4.09
C SER A 202 -10.61 -5.90 -3.86
N TYR A 203 -11.04 -6.81 -4.73
CA TYR A 203 -12.37 -7.41 -4.58
C TYR A 203 -12.57 -8.11 -3.22
N LYS A 204 -11.54 -8.82 -2.72
CA LYS A 204 -11.56 -9.42 -1.38
C LYS A 204 -11.71 -8.35 -0.29
N GLU A 205 -10.93 -7.27 -0.37
CA GLU A 205 -11.02 -6.16 0.59
C GLU A 205 -12.40 -5.48 0.56
N PHE A 206 -13.00 -5.28 -0.63
CA PHE A 206 -14.37 -4.76 -0.75
C PHE A 206 -15.36 -5.64 0.03
N LEU A 207 -15.29 -6.96 -0.13
CA LEU A 207 -16.15 -7.88 0.60
C LEU A 207 -15.90 -7.82 2.11
N GLU A 208 -14.65 -7.71 2.55
CA GLU A 208 -14.28 -7.52 3.96
C GLU A 208 -14.81 -6.20 4.56
N THR A 209 -15.08 -5.17 3.76
CA THR A 209 -15.80 -3.95 4.24
C THR A 209 -17.28 -4.21 4.58
N LEU A 210 -17.89 -5.25 4.01
CA LEU A 210 -19.27 -5.65 4.32
C LEU A 210 -19.30 -6.50 5.59
N ARG A 211 -18.40 -7.50 5.66
CA ARG A 211 -18.11 -8.36 6.82
C ARG A 211 -16.82 -9.16 6.57
N ILE A 212 -15.99 -9.36 7.61
CA ILE A 212 -14.73 -10.12 7.53
C ILE A 212 -14.94 -11.57 7.08
N ILE A 213 -14.04 -12.06 6.21
CA ILE A 213 -13.97 -13.47 5.81
C ILE A 213 -13.32 -14.29 6.92
N LYS A 214 -13.93 -15.41 7.30
CA LYS A 214 -13.33 -16.43 8.18
C LYS A 214 -12.74 -17.56 7.34
N GLY A 215 -11.70 -18.21 7.86
CA GLY A 215 -10.96 -19.25 7.15
C GLY A 215 -10.00 -18.71 6.09
N ARG A 216 -9.57 -19.59 5.17
CA ARG A 216 -8.64 -19.27 4.07
C ARG A 216 -9.31 -19.39 2.69
N GLU A 217 -8.86 -18.62 1.70
CA GLU A 217 -9.34 -18.82 0.33
C GLU A 217 -8.86 -20.18 -0.21
N LEU A 218 -9.73 -20.90 -0.90
CA LEU A 218 -9.34 -22.08 -1.66
C LEU A 218 -8.64 -21.68 -2.97
N ASP A 219 -7.31 -21.79 -2.99
CA ASP A 219 -6.50 -21.64 -4.19
C ASP A 219 -6.49 -22.90 -5.08
N TYR A 220 -5.92 -22.77 -6.29
CA TYR A 220 -5.80 -23.89 -7.23
C TYR A 220 -4.88 -25.01 -6.69
N TYR A 221 -3.86 -24.70 -5.89
CA TYR A 221 -2.92 -25.68 -5.37
C TYR A 221 -3.57 -26.60 -4.33
N ALA A 222 -4.33 -26.04 -3.40
CA ALA A 222 -5.13 -26.78 -2.42
C ALA A 222 -6.23 -27.61 -3.11
N PHE A 223 -6.86 -27.07 -4.17
CA PHE A 223 -7.79 -27.81 -5.00
C PHE A 223 -7.13 -28.99 -5.73
N GLU A 224 -6.00 -28.78 -6.40
CA GLU A 224 -5.28 -29.82 -7.14
C GLU A 224 -4.80 -30.94 -6.21
N LYS A 225 -4.26 -30.57 -5.03
CA LYS A 225 -3.86 -31.52 -3.99
C LYS A 225 -5.04 -32.34 -3.46
N TRP A 226 -6.23 -31.74 -3.34
CA TRP A 226 -7.46 -32.46 -3.00
C TRP A 226 -7.94 -33.37 -4.15
N LEU A 227 -7.83 -32.91 -5.39
CA LEU A 227 -8.34 -33.65 -6.55
C LEU A 227 -7.44 -34.82 -6.96
N HIS A 228 -6.12 -34.68 -6.85
CA HIS A 228 -5.13 -35.68 -7.30
C HIS A 228 -5.49 -37.13 -6.92
N PRO A 229 -5.74 -37.49 -5.63
CA PRO A 229 -6.11 -38.86 -5.24
C PRO A 229 -7.52 -39.30 -5.68
N ARG A 230 -8.35 -38.40 -6.22
CA ARG A 230 -9.75 -38.62 -6.62
C ARG A 230 -9.99 -38.46 -8.13
N SER A 231 -9.01 -37.95 -8.86
CA SER A 231 -9.03 -37.70 -10.31
C SER A 231 -9.61 -38.87 -11.12
N HIS A 232 -9.11 -40.08 -10.84
CA HIS A 232 -9.47 -41.31 -11.55
C HIS A 232 -10.91 -41.78 -11.23
N SER A 233 -11.37 -41.67 -9.98
CA SER A 233 -12.72 -42.13 -9.60
C SER A 233 -13.82 -41.24 -10.14
N PHE A 234 -13.56 -39.94 -10.25
CA PHE A 234 -14.46 -38.98 -10.92
C PHE A 234 -14.33 -39.00 -12.46
N GLY A 235 -13.27 -39.60 -13.01
CA GLY A 235 -13.01 -39.66 -14.46
C GLY A 235 -12.52 -38.33 -15.06
N ILE A 236 -11.87 -37.48 -14.25
CA ILE A 236 -11.41 -36.15 -14.64
C ILE A 236 -10.00 -36.26 -15.22
N LYS A 237 -9.82 -35.75 -16.45
CA LYS A 237 -8.52 -35.71 -17.15
C LYS A 237 -7.77 -34.40 -16.97
N ASP A 238 -8.47 -33.33 -16.59
CA ASP A 238 -7.95 -31.96 -16.55
C ASP A 238 -8.47 -31.27 -15.26
N PRO A 239 -7.62 -31.17 -14.23
CA PRO A 239 -7.93 -30.46 -12.98
C PRO A 239 -8.27 -28.99 -13.18
N HIS A 240 -7.53 -28.28 -14.03
CA HIS A 240 -7.71 -26.85 -14.27
C HIS A 240 -9.06 -26.56 -14.91
N LYS A 241 -9.44 -27.34 -15.93
CA LYS A 241 -10.78 -27.25 -16.55
C LYS A 241 -11.90 -27.48 -15.53
N LEU A 242 -11.71 -28.35 -14.54
CA LEU A 242 -12.72 -28.59 -13.51
C LEU A 242 -12.82 -27.45 -12.49
N PHE A 243 -11.69 -26.94 -12.01
CA PHE A 243 -11.65 -25.82 -11.06
C PHE A 243 -12.37 -24.59 -11.62
N GLU A 244 -12.15 -24.30 -12.90
CA GLU A 244 -12.73 -23.17 -13.60
C GLU A 244 -14.23 -23.36 -13.91
N GLU A 245 -14.69 -24.61 -14.14
CA GLU A 245 -16.14 -24.89 -14.20
C GLU A 245 -16.81 -24.65 -12.84
N PHE A 246 -16.17 -25.04 -11.74
CA PHE A 246 -16.69 -24.81 -10.38
C PHE A 246 -16.79 -23.31 -10.09
N ARG A 247 -15.69 -22.57 -10.28
CA ARG A 247 -15.62 -21.11 -10.04
C ARG A 247 -16.48 -20.32 -11.03
N GLY A 248 -16.33 -20.55 -12.33
CA GLY A 248 -16.97 -19.75 -13.38
C GLY A 248 -18.45 -20.05 -13.61
N VAL A 249 -18.87 -21.31 -13.46
CA VAL A 249 -20.25 -21.74 -13.78
C VAL A 249 -21.05 -22.06 -12.53
N LEU A 250 -20.56 -22.98 -11.69
CA LEU A 250 -21.37 -23.50 -10.58
C LEU A 250 -21.55 -22.46 -9.49
N THR A 251 -20.51 -21.74 -9.06
CA THR A 251 -20.61 -20.70 -8.02
C THR A 251 -20.70 -19.27 -8.59
N GLY A 252 -20.07 -18.96 -9.72
CA GLY A 252 -19.94 -17.58 -10.22
C GLY A 252 -21.05 -17.02 -11.11
N LYS A 253 -21.92 -17.86 -11.67
CA LYS A 253 -22.80 -17.49 -12.80
C LYS A 253 -24.20 -17.02 -12.39
N ASP A 254 -24.83 -17.72 -11.45
CA ASP A 254 -26.14 -17.34 -10.91
C ASP A 254 -25.94 -16.33 -9.79
N ILE A 255 -26.86 -15.37 -9.69
CA ILE A 255 -26.85 -14.29 -8.70
C ILE A 255 -28.00 -14.42 -7.69
N THR A 256 -28.89 -15.39 -7.92
CA THR A 256 -30.10 -15.64 -7.13
C THR A 256 -29.94 -16.78 -6.11
N ARG A 257 -28.81 -17.48 -6.16
CA ARG A 257 -28.45 -18.59 -5.27
C ARG A 257 -26.93 -18.72 -5.14
N GLU A 258 -26.47 -19.40 -4.09
CA GLU A 258 -25.04 -19.56 -3.78
C GLU A 258 -24.27 -20.40 -4.81
N TYR A 259 -24.93 -21.39 -5.39
CA TYR A 259 -24.44 -22.20 -6.50
C TYR A 259 -25.60 -22.86 -7.26
N LEU A 260 -25.37 -23.22 -8.53
CA LEU A 260 -26.35 -23.91 -9.37
C LEU A 260 -26.73 -25.29 -8.81
N GLY A 261 -28.01 -25.64 -8.93
CA GLY A 261 -28.50 -26.99 -8.67
C GLY A 261 -28.14 -27.97 -9.80
N LEU A 262 -28.24 -29.27 -9.56
CA LEU A 262 -27.92 -30.32 -10.54
C LEU A 262 -28.79 -30.21 -11.82
N GLU A 263 -30.08 -29.90 -11.65
CA GLU A 263 -31.04 -29.77 -12.76
C GLU A 263 -30.70 -28.54 -13.61
N ASP A 264 -30.61 -27.35 -13.00
CA ASP A 264 -30.18 -26.12 -13.67
C ASP A 264 -28.83 -26.28 -14.39
N TYR A 265 -27.89 -27.02 -13.78
CA TYR A 265 -26.58 -27.30 -14.36
C TYR A 265 -26.67 -28.22 -15.59
N GLN A 266 -27.52 -29.25 -15.55
CA GLN A 266 -27.76 -30.13 -16.69
C GLN A 266 -28.44 -29.40 -17.85
N ASP A 267 -29.36 -28.48 -17.56
CA ASP A 267 -30.13 -27.71 -18.55
C ASP A 267 -29.33 -26.56 -19.21
N LEU A 268 -28.10 -26.28 -18.76
CA LEU A 268 -27.27 -25.23 -19.35
C LEU A 268 -27.01 -25.44 -20.85
N GLY A 269 -27.10 -24.36 -21.63
CA GLY A 269 -26.74 -24.38 -23.05
C GLY A 269 -25.29 -24.84 -23.29
N ILE A 270 -25.01 -25.35 -24.50
CA ILE A 270 -23.70 -25.92 -24.89
C ILE A 270 -22.53 -24.96 -24.60
N LYS A 271 -22.72 -23.65 -24.80
CA LYS A 271 -21.73 -22.58 -24.61
C LYS A 271 -21.63 -22.01 -23.20
N GLN A 272 -22.36 -22.60 -22.24
CA GLN A 272 -22.46 -22.10 -20.87
C GLN A 272 -21.76 -23.00 -19.85
N SER A 273 -21.00 -23.99 -20.31
CA SER A 273 -20.27 -25.00 -19.53
C SER A 273 -19.25 -25.68 -20.45
N ILE A 274 -18.00 -25.87 -20.03
CA ILE A 274 -16.95 -26.50 -20.85
C ILE A 274 -17.27 -28.00 -21.00
N PHE A 275 -17.91 -28.62 -20.01
CA PHE A 275 -18.27 -30.05 -20.01
C PHE A 275 -19.54 -30.37 -20.83
N LEU A 276 -19.54 -31.51 -21.51
CA LEU A 276 -20.69 -32.02 -22.27
C LEU A 276 -21.79 -32.50 -21.32
N SER A 277 -23.05 -32.51 -21.77
CA SER A 277 -24.21 -32.80 -20.90
C SER A 277 -24.15 -34.16 -20.20
N ASP A 278 -23.52 -35.16 -20.83
CA ASP A 278 -23.25 -36.48 -20.26
C ASP A 278 -22.12 -36.49 -19.21
N GLU A 279 -21.14 -35.59 -19.33
CA GLU A 279 -20.09 -35.38 -18.33
C GLU A 279 -20.59 -34.63 -17.09
N ARG A 280 -21.55 -33.70 -17.25
CA ARG A 280 -22.02 -32.79 -16.19
C ARG A 280 -22.45 -33.49 -14.91
N LYS A 281 -23.10 -34.66 -15.01
CA LYS A 281 -23.51 -35.42 -13.81
C LYS A 281 -22.31 -35.84 -12.95
N LYS A 282 -21.20 -36.25 -13.55
CA LYS A 282 -19.96 -36.62 -12.85
C LYS A 282 -19.27 -35.39 -12.26
N VAL A 283 -19.22 -34.29 -13.03
CA VAL A 283 -18.69 -32.99 -12.60
C VAL A 283 -19.42 -32.49 -11.36
N TYR A 284 -20.74 -32.60 -11.33
CA TYR A 284 -21.53 -32.19 -10.16
C TYR A 284 -21.31 -33.10 -8.94
N THR A 285 -21.12 -34.41 -9.12
CA THR A 285 -20.73 -35.30 -8.02
C THR A 285 -19.38 -34.91 -7.42
N ALA A 286 -18.41 -34.50 -8.25
CA ALA A 286 -17.14 -33.94 -7.77
C ALA A 286 -17.35 -32.59 -7.05
N PHE A 287 -18.26 -31.74 -7.55
CA PHE A 287 -18.60 -30.46 -6.92
C PHE A 287 -19.20 -30.62 -5.52
N GLN A 288 -20.09 -31.59 -5.31
CA GLN A 288 -20.62 -31.88 -3.97
C GLN A 288 -19.50 -32.23 -2.97
N LYS A 289 -18.51 -33.02 -3.39
CA LYS A 289 -17.33 -33.35 -2.57
C LYS A 289 -16.34 -32.19 -2.38
N TYR A 290 -16.35 -31.21 -3.29
CA TYR A 290 -15.62 -29.96 -3.17
C TYR A 290 -16.25 -29.04 -2.12
N ILE A 291 -17.59 -28.95 -2.07
CA ILE A 291 -18.31 -28.19 -1.04
C ILE A 291 -18.09 -28.80 0.35
N GLU A 292 -18.16 -30.12 0.50
CA GLU A 292 -17.81 -30.82 1.75
C GLU A 292 -16.37 -30.46 2.19
N PHE A 293 -15.39 -30.55 1.28
CA PHE A 293 -13.98 -30.25 1.55
C PHE A 293 -13.74 -28.79 2.00
N ILE A 294 -14.44 -27.83 1.40
CA ILE A 294 -14.39 -26.41 1.80
C ILE A 294 -14.80 -26.24 3.26
N VAL A 295 -15.93 -26.84 3.66
CA VAL A 295 -16.46 -26.73 5.02
C VAL A 295 -15.58 -27.47 6.04
N GLU A 296 -15.11 -28.67 5.72
CA GLU A 296 -14.28 -29.49 6.61
C GLU A 296 -12.91 -28.87 6.97
N ASN A 297 -12.42 -27.90 6.18
CA ASN A 297 -11.06 -27.36 6.29
C ASN A 297 -11.01 -25.85 6.56
N ASP A 298 -12.15 -25.25 6.99
CA ASP A 298 -12.33 -23.81 7.21
C ASP A 298 -11.80 -22.97 6.02
N MET A 299 -12.34 -23.26 4.84
CA MET A 299 -11.99 -22.57 3.61
C MET A 299 -13.19 -21.85 3.02
N TYR A 300 -12.95 -20.98 2.04
CA TYR A 300 -14.01 -20.30 1.31
C TYR A 300 -13.77 -20.22 -0.20
N ASP A 301 -14.89 -20.14 -0.92
CA ASP A 301 -14.97 -19.75 -2.32
C ASP A 301 -15.50 -18.32 -2.42
N LEU A 302 -14.79 -17.43 -3.12
CA LEU A 302 -15.16 -16.02 -3.20
C LEU A 302 -16.55 -15.80 -3.80
N ASN A 303 -17.03 -16.62 -4.74
CA ASN A 303 -18.35 -16.42 -5.35
C ASN A 303 -19.48 -16.82 -4.40
N MET A 304 -19.36 -17.99 -3.74
CA MET A 304 -20.32 -18.42 -2.70
C MET A 304 -20.42 -17.37 -1.59
N VAL A 305 -19.27 -16.85 -1.17
CA VAL A 305 -19.14 -15.78 -0.18
C VAL A 305 -19.73 -14.46 -0.67
N SER A 306 -19.54 -14.11 -1.95
CA SER A 306 -20.17 -12.94 -2.57
C SER A 306 -21.69 -13.01 -2.53
N TYR A 307 -22.27 -14.19 -2.79
CA TYR A 307 -23.70 -14.42 -2.65
C TYR A 307 -24.18 -14.25 -1.20
N ARG A 308 -23.49 -14.90 -0.25
CA ARG A 308 -23.82 -14.77 1.20
C ARG A 308 -23.80 -13.31 1.66
N TRP A 309 -22.84 -12.51 1.21
CA TRP A 309 -22.75 -11.10 1.62
C TRP A 309 -23.69 -10.12 0.91
N LEU A 310 -24.55 -10.59 -0.01
CA LEU A 310 -25.65 -9.79 -0.52
C LEU A 310 -26.58 -9.29 0.59
N GLU A 311 -26.69 -9.97 1.75
CA GLU A 311 -27.54 -9.54 2.87
C GLU A 311 -26.97 -8.32 3.63
N TYR A 312 -25.65 -8.14 3.68
CA TYR A 312 -24.99 -7.00 4.33
C TYR A 312 -24.72 -5.85 3.35
N CYS A 313 -24.69 -6.13 2.03
CA CYS A 313 -24.49 -5.12 0.99
C CYS A 313 -25.65 -4.12 0.96
N LYS A 314 -25.33 -2.88 1.33
CA LYS A 314 -26.22 -1.71 1.28
C LYS A 314 -25.62 -0.64 0.36
N PRO A 315 -26.45 0.18 -0.31
CA PRO A 315 -25.99 1.34 -1.06
C PRO A 315 -25.09 2.26 -0.21
N ARG A 316 -23.86 2.48 -0.67
CA ARG A 316 -22.81 3.31 -0.01
C ARG A 316 -22.18 4.29 -0.99
N TYR A 317 -21.80 3.84 -2.19
CA TYR A 317 -20.98 4.64 -3.10
C TYR A 317 -21.83 5.50 -4.02
N ASP A 318 -21.44 6.77 -4.19
CA ASP A 318 -22.01 7.66 -5.19
C ASP A 318 -21.55 7.28 -6.60
N PHE A 319 -20.32 6.74 -6.75
CA PHE A 319 -19.78 6.20 -7.99
C PHE A 319 -18.94 4.94 -7.75
N ILE A 320 -18.94 4.01 -8.71
CA ILE A 320 -18.05 2.83 -8.68
C ILE A 320 -17.27 2.72 -10.00
N VAL A 321 -16.00 2.39 -9.88
CA VAL A 321 -15.11 2.12 -11.00
C VAL A 321 -14.55 0.70 -10.86
N ILE A 322 -14.77 -0.12 -11.88
CA ILE A 322 -14.32 -1.53 -11.92
C ILE A 322 -13.34 -1.68 -13.08
N ASP A 323 -12.05 -1.87 -12.77
CA ASP A 323 -11.01 -2.12 -13.77
C ASP A 323 -10.69 -3.63 -13.87
N GLU A 324 -10.25 -4.04 -15.07
CA GLU A 324 -10.12 -5.45 -15.47
C GLU A 324 -11.41 -6.26 -15.29
N VAL A 325 -12.58 -5.66 -15.61
CA VAL A 325 -13.91 -6.25 -15.39
C VAL A 325 -14.09 -7.63 -16.04
N GLN A 326 -13.30 -7.99 -17.05
CA GLN A 326 -13.36 -9.31 -17.67
C GLN A 326 -12.89 -10.46 -16.76
N ASP A 327 -12.23 -10.17 -15.65
CA ASP A 327 -11.76 -11.16 -14.68
C ASP A 327 -12.87 -11.53 -13.66
N PHE A 328 -13.88 -10.66 -13.48
CA PHE A 328 -14.96 -10.83 -12.52
C PHE A 328 -16.05 -11.80 -13.00
N THR A 329 -16.65 -12.53 -12.05
CA THR A 329 -17.86 -13.34 -12.30
C THR A 329 -19.15 -12.50 -12.16
N ASN A 330 -20.30 -13.05 -12.57
CA ASN A 330 -21.57 -12.32 -12.53
C ASN A 330 -21.96 -11.91 -11.09
N ILE A 331 -21.84 -12.83 -10.13
CA ILE A 331 -22.18 -12.54 -8.73
C ILE A 331 -21.26 -11.48 -8.11
N GLN A 332 -19.96 -11.49 -8.47
CA GLN A 332 -19.00 -10.50 -8.00
C GLN A 332 -19.31 -9.10 -8.55
N LEU A 333 -19.59 -9.02 -9.85
CA LEU A 333 -20.00 -7.77 -10.50
C LEU A 333 -21.34 -7.25 -9.94
N PHE A 334 -22.28 -8.15 -9.65
CA PHE A 334 -23.59 -7.81 -9.11
C PHE A 334 -23.53 -7.23 -7.69
N ILE A 335 -22.78 -7.83 -6.77
CA ILE A 335 -22.67 -7.28 -5.39
C ILE A 335 -21.94 -5.93 -5.36
N LEU A 336 -20.97 -5.71 -6.24
CA LEU A 336 -20.33 -4.40 -6.42
C LEU A 336 -21.36 -3.36 -6.85
N LEU A 337 -22.10 -3.61 -7.94
CA LEU A 337 -23.09 -2.66 -8.45
C LEU A 337 -24.25 -2.43 -7.47
N LYS A 338 -24.64 -3.45 -6.69
CA LYS A 338 -25.63 -3.32 -5.59
C LYS A 338 -25.20 -2.32 -4.49
N SER A 339 -23.90 -2.04 -4.36
CA SER A 339 -23.39 -1.05 -3.39
C SER A 339 -23.44 0.41 -3.88
N LEU A 340 -23.94 0.67 -5.11
CA LEU A 340 -24.22 2.02 -5.60
C LEU A 340 -25.47 2.63 -4.93
N LYS A 341 -25.40 3.93 -4.60
CA LYS A 341 -26.56 4.79 -4.30
C LYS A 341 -27.43 5.06 -5.53
N ASN A 342 -26.82 5.08 -6.71
CA ASN A 342 -27.49 5.23 -8.00
C ASN A 342 -26.89 4.23 -9.00
N GLU A 343 -27.72 3.29 -9.46
CA GLU A 343 -27.35 2.18 -10.33
C GLU A 343 -26.65 2.60 -11.63
N ASN A 344 -26.81 3.85 -12.06
CA ASN A 344 -26.22 4.36 -13.30
C ASN A 344 -24.86 5.06 -13.12
N ASN A 345 -24.31 5.11 -11.90
CA ASN A 345 -23.07 5.84 -11.62
C ASN A 345 -21.79 4.97 -11.69
N PHE A 346 -21.73 4.02 -12.63
CA PHE A 346 -20.55 3.15 -12.79
C PHE A 346 -19.65 3.51 -13.99
N ILE A 347 -18.39 3.09 -13.89
CA ILE A 347 -17.45 2.99 -15.01
C ILE A 347 -16.88 1.57 -15.03
N LEU A 348 -17.06 0.84 -16.13
CA LEU A 348 -16.48 -0.49 -16.34
C LEU A 348 -15.34 -0.41 -17.36
N CYS A 349 -14.18 -0.97 -17.02
CA CYS A 349 -13.00 -1.01 -17.88
C CYS A 349 -12.50 -2.44 -18.04
N GLY A 350 -12.16 -2.87 -19.27
CA GLY A 350 -11.63 -4.22 -19.47
C GLY A 350 -11.28 -4.61 -20.91
N ASP A 351 -10.79 -5.84 -21.07
CA ASP A 351 -10.43 -6.44 -22.36
C ASP A 351 -10.61 -7.97 -22.36
N SER A 352 -11.68 -8.43 -22.99
CA SER A 352 -11.99 -9.87 -23.14
C SER A 352 -10.92 -10.70 -23.89
N ASN A 353 -9.95 -10.07 -24.57
CA ASN A 353 -8.82 -10.75 -25.20
C ASN A 353 -7.68 -11.05 -24.20
N GLN A 354 -7.65 -10.35 -23.05
CA GLN A 354 -6.71 -10.60 -21.95
C GLN A 354 -7.26 -11.57 -20.88
N ASN A 355 -8.46 -12.11 -21.09
CA ASN A 355 -9.00 -13.14 -20.22
C ASN A 355 -8.29 -14.49 -20.47
N VAL A 356 -7.42 -14.90 -19.56
CA VAL A 356 -6.65 -16.16 -19.60
C VAL A 356 -7.21 -17.24 -18.67
N HIS A 357 -8.38 -17.02 -18.06
CA HIS A 357 -9.07 -17.96 -17.19
C HIS A 357 -10.49 -18.29 -17.73
N PRO A 358 -10.94 -19.55 -17.73
CA PRO A 358 -12.31 -19.91 -18.11
C PRO A 358 -13.42 -19.44 -17.13
N ASN A 359 -13.45 -18.16 -16.73
CA ASN A 359 -14.50 -17.56 -15.90
C ASN A 359 -15.84 -17.27 -16.65
N PHE A 360 -15.95 -17.66 -17.92
CA PHE A 360 -17.10 -17.45 -18.81
C PHE A 360 -17.53 -15.99 -19.02
N PHE A 361 -16.65 -15.01 -18.77
CA PHE A 361 -16.94 -13.61 -19.06
C PHE A 361 -17.24 -13.36 -20.54
N SER A 362 -18.33 -12.63 -20.79
CA SER A 362 -18.68 -12.02 -22.08
C SER A 362 -19.47 -10.74 -21.85
N TRP A 363 -19.31 -9.77 -22.74
CA TRP A 363 -20.08 -8.52 -22.68
C TRP A 363 -21.57 -8.74 -22.92
N THR A 364 -21.93 -9.79 -23.68
CA THR A 364 -23.30 -10.26 -23.81
C THR A 364 -23.91 -10.68 -22.46
N ASN A 365 -23.17 -11.38 -21.59
CA ASN A 365 -23.64 -11.74 -20.25
C ASN A 365 -23.84 -10.49 -19.38
N VAL A 366 -22.88 -9.55 -19.38
CA VAL A 366 -22.97 -8.28 -18.63
C VAL A 366 -24.19 -7.47 -19.08
N LYS A 367 -24.39 -7.29 -20.40
CA LYS A 367 -25.59 -6.62 -20.95
C LYS A 367 -26.90 -7.33 -20.59
N THR A 368 -26.90 -8.66 -20.54
CA THR A 368 -28.07 -9.44 -20.13
C THR A 368 -28.39 -9.25 -18.65
N MET A 369 -27.37 -9.17 -17.79
CA MET A 369 -27.53 -8.83 -16.37
C MET A 369 -28.07 -7.39 -16.24
N PHE A 370 -27.52 -6.43 -16.97
CA PHE A 370 -27.99 -5.04 -16.95
C PHE A 370 -29.46 -4.91 -17.36
N TYR A 371 -29.85 -5.54 -18.47
CA TYR A 371 -31.24 -5.57 -18.91
C TYR A 371 -32.21 -6.20 -17.88
N LYS A 372 -31.79 -7.29 -17.21
CA LYS A 372 -32.62 -7.97 -16.20
C LYS A 372 -32.80 -7.20 -14.89
N HIS A 373 -31.90 -6.26 -14.60
CA HIS A 373 -31.87 -5.49 -13.36
C HIS A 373 -31.95 -3.98 -13.61
N GLU A 374 -32.52 -3.58 -14.75
CA GLU A 374 -32.85 -2.19 -15.14
C GLU A 374 -31.67 -1.17 -15.14
N PHE A 375 -30.42 -1.64 -14.99
CA PHE A 375 -29.22 -0.82 -15.13
C PHE A 375 -29.18 -0.12 -16.50
N SER A 376 -29.06 1.21 -16.50
CA SER A 376 -28.86 1.98 -17.72
C SER A 376 -27.37 1.99 -18.11
N GLY A 377 -27.07 2.09 -19.41
CA GLY A 377 -25.68 2.18 -19.90
C GLY A 377 -25.26 1.05 -20.84
N ASN A 378 -25.95 0.92 -21.98
CA ASN A 378 -25.67 -0.13 -22.99
C ASN A 378 -24.63 0.29 -24.05
N GLU A 379 -24.20 1.56 -24.08
CA GLU A 379 -23.21 2.04 -25.05
C GLU A 379 -21.80 1.65 -24.60
N ILE A 380 -21.12 0.88 -25.45
CA ILE A 380 -19.75 0.43 -25.23
C ILE A 380 -18.83 1.24 -26.13
N HIS A 381 -17.79 1.79 -25.53
CA HIS A 381 -16.76 2.55 -26.24
C HIS A 381 -15.47 1.75 -26.35
N ILE A 382 -14.82 1.80 -27.51
CA ILE A 382 -13.64 0.98 -27.83
C ILE A 382 -12.45 1.89 -28.12
N LEU A 383 -11.41 1.82 -27.29
CA LEU A 383 -10.10 2.43 -27.52
C LEU A 383 -9.25 1.50 -28.39
N ARG A 384 -8.80 2.00 -29.55
CA ARG A 384 -7.99 1.25 -30.52
C ARG A 384 -6.51 1.60 -30.47
N SER A 385 -6.20 2.86 -30.14
CA SER A 385 -4.85 3.38 -29.97
C SER A 385 -4.07 2.58 -28.93
N ASN A 386 -2.81 2.28 -29.21
CA ASN A 386 -1.88 1.61 -28.32
C ASN A 386 -0.59 2.42 -28.20
N TYR A 387 -0.30 2.85 -26.96
CA TYR A 387 0.79 3.75 -26.61
C TYR A 387 2.03 3.03 -26.06
N ARG A 388 2.05 1.69 -26.13
CA ARG A 388 3.00 0.83 -25.43
C ARG A 388 3.75 -0.10 -26.37
N ASN A 389 3.02 -0.87 -27.16
CA ASN A 389 3.62 -1.93 -27.97
C ASN A 389 4.09 -1.35 -29.31
N SER A 390 5.29 -1.75 -29.74
CA SER A 390 5.82 -1.39 -31.07
C SER A 390 4.87 -1.81 -32.21
N PRO A 391 4.88 -1.12 -33.37
CA PRO A 391 4.11 -1.50 -34.55
C PRO A 391 4.33 -2.95 -35.00
N GLY A 392 5.55 -3.49 -34.84
CA GLY A 392 5.85 -4.90 -35.13
C GLY A 392 5.04 -5.86 -34.26
N ILE A 393 5.05 -5.64 -32.95
CA ILE A 393 4.30 -6.45 -31.97
C ILE A 393 2.79 -6.30 -32.19
N THR A 394 2.32 -5.07 -32.37
CA THR A 394 0.90 -4.76 -32.63
C THR A 394 0.41 -5.45 -33.91
N GLY A 395 1.23 -5.48 -34.96
CA GLY A 395 0.92 -6.18 -36.22
C GLY A 395 0.74 -7.70 -36.05
N ILE A 396 1.56 -8.36 -35.22
CA ILE A 396 1.43 -9.79 -34.91
C ILE A 396 0.20 -10.04 -34.03
N ALA A 397 -0.03 -9.22 -33.01
CA ALA A 397 -1.21 -9.30 -32.15
C ALA A 397 -2.52 -9.17 -32.97
N ASN A 398 -2.58 -8.22 -33.90
CA ASN A 398 -3.71 -8.04 -34.81
C ASN A 398 -3.96 -9.25 -35.71
N LYS A 399 -2.91 -9.85 -36.29
CA LYS A 399 -3.06 -11.09 -37.09
C LYS A 399 -3.62 -12.23 -36.25
N LEU A 400 -3.19 -12.37 -34.99
CA LEU A 400 -3.72 -13.38 -34.07
C LEU A 400 -5.22 -13.16 -33.78
N LEU A 401 -5.66 -11.91 -33.59
CA LEU A 401 -7.09 -11.58 -33.46
C LEU A 401 -7.88 -11.88 -34.74
N LYS A 402 -7.32 -11.66 -35.93
CA LYS A 402 -7.92 -12.07 -37.22
C LYS A 402 -8.07 -13.60 -37.31
N ILE A 403 -7.04 -14.37 -36.94
CA ILE A 403 -7.10 -15.85 -36.88
C ILE A 403 -8.22 -16.32 -35.94
N LYS A 404 -8.29 -15.75 -34.72
CA LYS A 404 -9.33 -16.03 -33.73
C LYS A 404 -10.74 -15.84 -34.30
N ASN A 405 -11.00 -14.68 -34.92
CA ASN A 405 -12.30 -14.36 -35.51
C ASN A 405 -12.60 -15.22 -36.75
N ALA A 406 -11.60 -15.54 -37.58
CA ALA A 406 -11.79 -16.40 -38.74
C ALA A 406 -12.20 -17.85 -38.37
N ARG A 407 -11.63 -18.39 -37.26
CA ARG A 407 -11.94 -19.75 -36.79
C ARG A 407 -13.23 -19.86 -35.98
N PHE A 408 -13.42 -18.95 -35.02
CA PHE A 408 -14.47 -19.06 -33.98
C PHE A 408 -15.61 -18.05 -34.18
N GLY A 409 -15.44 -17.07 -35.06
CA GLY A 409 -16.21 -15.82 -35.01
C GLY A 409 -15.93 -15.04 -33.73
N SER A 410 -16.86 -14.18 -33.36
CA SER A 410 -16.95 -13.62 -32.02
C SER A 410 -18.35 -13.77 -31.44
N ILE A 411 -18.44 -13.93 -30.12
CA ILE A 411 -19.70 -13.85 -29.39
C ILE A 411 -20.10 -12.38 -29.29
N ASP A 412 -19.19 -11.56 -28.76
CA ASP A 412 -19.34 -10.12 -28.58
C ASP A 412 -18.80 -9.34 -29.80
N ARG A 413 -19.59 -8.40 -30.33
CA ARG A 413 -19.14 -7.53 -31.44
C ARG A 413 -18.04 -6.59 -30.99
N GLU A 414 -18.10 -6.21 -29.72
CA GLU A 414 -17.27 -5.21 -29.07
C GLU A 414 -15.88 -5.73 -28.71
N SER A 415 -15.68 -7.06 -28.74
CA SER A 415 -14.37 -7.72 -28.68
C SER A 415 -13.68 -7.83 -30.06
N THR A 416 -14.36 -7.42 -31.13
CA THR A 416 -13.91 -7.59 -32.53
C THR A 416 -13.38 -6.27 -33.08
N TYR A 417 -12.20 -5.86 -32.62
CA TYR A 417 -11.48 -4.68 -33.07
C TYR A 417 -10.00 -4.99 -33.30
N LEU A 418 -9.33 -4.14 -34.08
CA LEU A 418 -7.88 -4.16 -34.27
C LEU A 418 -7.25 -2.96 -33.55
N VAL A 419 -5.97 -3.10 -33.26
CA VAL A 419 -5.17 -2.18 -32.44
C VAL A 419 -4.28 -1.34 -33.34
N GLU A 420 -4.18 -0.05 -33.07
CA GLU A 420 -3.42 0.94 -33.84
C GLU A 420 -2.26 1.45 -32.97
N SER A 421 -1.01 1.12 -33.33
CA SER A 421 0.16 1.57 -32.54
C SER A 421 0.46 3.05 -32.80
N VAL A 422 0.74 3.79 -31.73
CA VAL A 422 1.13 5.20 -31.72
C VAL A 422 2.65 5.37 -31.64
N ALA A 423 3.41 4.30 -31.41
CA ALA A 423 4.85 4.34 -31.21
C ALA A 423 5.64 4.43 -32.54
N ASP A 424 6.60 5.36 -32.62
CA ASP A 424 7.46 5.54 -33.80
C ASP A 424 8.54 4.45 -33.94
N ASN A 425 9.03 3.90 -32.81
CA ASN A 425 9.96 2.77 -32.84
C ASN A 425 9.24 1.50 -33.31
N LYS A 426 9.64 0.99 -34.48
CA LYS A 426 9.04 -0.18 -35.13
C LYS A 426 9.17 -1.48 -34.32
N GLY A 427 10.23 -1.61 -33.52
CA GLY A 427 10.62 -2.86 -32.86
C GLY A 427 10.91 -4.00 -33.84
N GLU A 428 11.41 -5.13 -33.33
CA GLU A 428 11.61 -6.35 -34.11
C GLU A 428 10.85 -7.56 -33.53
N VAL A 429 10.32 -8.40 -34.42
CA VAL A 429 9.74 -9.71 -34.06
C VAL A 429 10.51 -10.80 -34.80
N HIS A 430 11.06 -11.75 -34.04
CA HIS A 430 11.89 -12.84 -34.55
C HIS A 430 11.24 -14.19 -34.24
N LEU A 431 11.04 -15.03 -35.26
CA LEU A 431 10.77 -16.46 -35.09
C LEU A 431 12.09 -17.22 -35.22
N LEU A 432 12.37 -18.08 -34.25
CA LEU A 432 13.63 -18.81 -34.09
C LEU A 432 13.34 -20.29 -33.86
N THR A 433 14.10 -21.16 -34.53
CA THR A 433 14.00 -22.61 -34.34
C THR A 433 14.74 -23.02 -33.07
N ASP A 434 14.05 -23.78 -32.21
CA ASP A 434 14.49 -24.11 -30.85
C ASP A 434 15.64 -25.14 -30.82
N SER A 435 16.84 -24.64 -31.10
CA SER A 435 18.09 -25.40 -31.14
C SER A 435 18.98 -25.08 -29.94
N ALA A 436 19.83 -26.04 -29.52
CA ALA A 436 20.77 -25.85 -28.43
C ALA A 436 21.67 -24.60 -28.61
N LYS A 437 22.07 -24.31 -29.85
CA LYS A 437 22.88 -23.13 -30.20
C LYS A 437 22.12 -21.82 -29.96
N ILE A 438 20.87 -21.72 -30.43
CA ILE A 438 20.06 -20.51 -30.26
C ILE A 438 19.67 -20.31 -28.80
N ARG A 439 19.28 -21.39 -28.10
CA ARG A 439 19.05 -21.40 -26.65
C ARG A 439 20.26 -20.84 -25.87
N GLN A 440 21.46 -21.35 -26.17
CA GLN A 440 22.70 -20.88 -25.55
C GLN A 440 22.95 -19.40 -25.85
N GLN A 441 22.86 -18.99 -27.12
CA GLN A 441 23.10 -17.60 -27.52
C GLN A 441 22.13 -16.62 -26.84
N LEU A 442 20.82 -16.93 -26.86
CA LEU A 442 19.81 -16.11 -26.18
C LEU A 442 20.11 -16.01 -24.68
N ASN A 443 20.37 -17.15 -24.02
CA ASN A 443 20.70 -17.16 -22.59
C ASN A 443 21.95 -16.34 -22.27
N GLU A 444 23.04 -16.50 -23.02
CA GLU A 444 24.29 -15.73 -22.82
C GLU A 444 24.09 -14.22 -23.01
N SER A 445 23.20 -13.81 -23.93
CA SER A 445 22.89 -12.40 -24.16
C SER A 445 21.95 -11.77 -23.11
N THR A 446 21.09 -12.56 -22.45
CA THR A 446 19.97 -12.03 -21.63
C THR A 446 19.98 -12.41 -20.15
N MET A 447 20.76 -13.42 -19.72
CA MET A 447 20.69 -13.97 -18.35
C MET A 447 21.00 -12.98 -17.22
N ARG A 448 21.59 -11.82 -17.52
CA ARG A 448 21.93 -10.74 -16.56
C ARG A 448 21.22 -9.40 -16.86
N SER A 449 20.22 -9.39 -17.74
CA SER A 449 19.42 -8.19 -18.03
C SER A 449 18.02 -8.29 -17.41
N THR A 450 17.60 -7.20 -16.78
CA THR A 450 16.22 -6.95 -16.32
C THR A 450 15.28 -6.57 -17.46
N GLN A 451 15.79 -6.27 -18.66
CA GLN A 451 15.00 -5.88 -19.83
C GLN A 451 14.40 -7.07 -20.60
N TYR A 452 14.76 -8.31 -20.23
CA TYR A 452 14.29 -9.54 -20.87
C TYR A 452 13.57 -10.44 -19.87
N ALA A 453 12.35 -10.86 -20.21
CA ALA A 453 11.66 -11.94 -19.52
C ALA A 453 11.35 -13.11 -20.45
N VAL A 454 11.40 -14.33 -19.89
CA VAL A 454 11.04 -15.57 -20.58
C VAL A 454 9.65 -15.99 -20.15
N LEU A 455 8.75 -16.16 -21.12
CA LEU A 455 7.39 -16.63 -20.90
C LEU A 455 7.25 -18.08 -21.34
N VAL A 456 6.56 -18.86 -20.52
CA VAL A 456 6.04 -20.19 -20.83
C VAL A 456 4.50 -20.22 -20.75
N MET A 457 3.86 -21.16 -21.44
CA MET A 457 2.40 -21.14 -21.53
C MET A 457 1.72 -21.64 -20.26
N LYS A 458 2.32 -22.60 -19.55
CA LYS A 458 1.79 -23.15 -18.29
C LYS A 458 2.81 -23.11 -17.15
N PRO A 459 2.39 -23.06 -15.87
CA PRO A 459 3.31 -23.12 -14.74
C PRO A 459 4.25 -24.34 -14.74
N GLU A 460 3.78 -25.52 -15.19
CA GLU A 460 4.60 -26.74 -15.25
C GLU A 460 5.87 -26.57 -16.12
N ASP A 461 5.75 -25.81 -17.21
CA ASP A 461 6.80 -25.62 -18.22
C ASP A 461 8.00 -24.82 -17.69
N LYS A 462 7.83 -24.04 -16.61
CA LYS A 462 8.90 -23.22 -16.01
C LYS A 462 10.13 -24.05 -15.63
N THR A 463 9.91 -25.29 -15.18
CA THR A 463 10.98 -26.24 -14.83
C THR A 463 11.83 -26.64 -16.05
N GLY A 464 11.22 -26.66 -17.25
CA GLY A 464 11.93 -26.84 -18.51
C GLY A 464 12.71 -25.58 -18.90
N ALA A 465 12.06 -24.42 -18.83
CA ALA A 465 12.67 -23.13 -19.16
C ALA A 465 13.91 -22.82 -18.30
N ARG A 466 13.85 -22.98 -16.97
CA ARG A 466 14.98 -22.75 -16.04
C ARG A 466 16.20 -23.66 -16.28
N LYS A 467 16.03 -24.82 -16.93
CA LYS A 467 17.17 -25.64 -17.34
C LYS A 467 17.97 -24.97 -18.45
N ILE A 468 17.30 -24.24 -19.33
CA ILE A 468 17.84 -23.56 -20.50
C ILE A 468 18.31 -22.14 -20.12
N PHE A 469 17.38 -21.31 -19.66
CA PHE A 469 17.59 -19.92 -19.31
C PHE A 469 17.97 -19.77 -17.84
N LYS A 470 18.96 -18.93 -17.55
CA LYS A 470 19.52 -18.66 -16.21
C LYS A 470 19.15 -17.28 -15.66
N THR A 471 18.30 -16.55 -16.37
CA THR A 471 17.60 -15.40 -15.79
C THR A 471 16.58 -15.88 -14.75
N PRO A 472 16.41 -15.18 -13.62
CA PRO A 472 15.29 -15.41 -12.69
C PRO A 472 13.94 -14.93 -13.25
N LEU A 473 13.93 -14.17 -14.35
CA LEU A 473 12.73 -13.59 -14.98
C LEU A 473 12.01 -14.62 -15.88
N VAL A 474 11.61 -15.75 -15.29
CA VAL A 474 10.83 -16.81 -15.96
C VAL A 474 9.41 -16.86 -15.38
N PHE A 475 8.40 -16.64 -16.21
CA PHE A 475 7.00 -16.54 -15.79
C PHE A 475 6.10 -17.47 -16.62
N SER A 476 5.03 -17.98 -16.01
CA SER A 476 3.87 -18.45 -16.76
C SER A 476 3.11 -17.27 -17.38
N VAL A 477 2.27 -17.52 -18.38
CA VAL A 477 1.44 -16.46 -18.99
C VAL A 477 0.45 -15.83 -17.99
N GLN A 478 -0.03 -16.60 -17.01
CA GLN A 478 -0.87 -16.09 -15.92
C GLN A 478 -0.06 -15.19 -14.98
N GLU A 479 1.16 -15.60 -14.62
CA GLU A 479 2.08 -14.81 -13.80
C GLU A 479 2.52 -13.52 -14.52
N ALA A 480 2.65 -13.53 -15.84
CA ALA A 480 2.99 -12.37 -16.64
C ALA A 480 1.87 -11.32 -16.74
N LYS A 481 0.64 -11.59 -16.28
CA LYS A 481 -0.42 -10.58 -16.26
C LYS A 481 -0.05 -9.44 -15.29
N GLY A 482 -0.10 -8.21 -15.79
CA GLY A 482 0.35 -6.99 -15.09
C GLY A 482 1.85 -6.67 -15.23
N LEU A 483 2.67 -7.61 -15.70
CA LEU A 483 4.09 -7.40 -16.00
C LEU A 483 4.31 -6.97 -17.44
N GLU A 484 5.31 -6.13 -17.66
CA GLU A 484 5.74 -5.60 -18.95
C GLU A 484 7.27 -5.49 -18.97
N TYR A 485 7.88 -5.83 -20.12
CA TYR A 485 9.33 -5.80 -20.33
C TYR A 485 9.64 -5.25 -21.72
N GLN A 486 10.82 -4.64 -21.88
CA GLN A 486 11.27 -4.14 -23.18
C GLN A 486 11.32 -5.27 -24.21
N ASN A 487 11.79 -6.45 -23.80
CA ASN A 487 11.99 -7.62 -24.64
C ASN A 487 11.33 -8.86 -24.00
N ILE A 488 10.61 -9.66 -24.79
CA ILE A 488 10.03 -10.95 -24.35
C ILE A 488 10.56 -12.11 -25.18
N ILE A 489 10.87 -13.22 -24.52
CA ILE A 489 11.16 -14.51 -25.15
C ILE A 489 9.98 -15.46 -24.85
N ILE A 490 9.22 -15.83 -25.87
CA ILE A 490 8.16 -16.85 -25.80
C ILE A 490 8.78 -18.22 -26.12
N LEU A 491 8.69 -19.17 -25.19
CA LEU A 491 9.25 -20.52 -25.34
C LEU A 491 8.17 -21.58 -25.61
N ASN A 492 8.19 -22.18 -26.80
CA ASN A 492 7.41 -23.37 -27.19
C ASN A 492 5.89 -23.31 -26.92
N PHE A 493 5.25 -22.14 -27.00
CA PHE A 493 3.80 -22.03 -26.83
C PHE A 493 3.06 -22.88 -27.89
N VAL A 494 3.48 -22.74 -29.15
CA VAL A 494 2.82 -23.40 -30.29
C VAL A 494 3.21 -24.87 -30.36
N SER A 495 4.49 -25.19 -30.16
CA SER A 495 5.00 -26.57 -30.22
C SER A 495 4.52 -27.41 -29.03
N GLY A 496 4.44 -26.83 -27.83
CA GLY A 496 3.96 -27.48 -26.61
C GLY A 496 2.45 -27.70 -26.56
N SER A 497 1.67 -27.10 -27.46
CA SER A 497 0.21 -27.31 -27.58
C SER A 497 -0.23 -27.34 -29.06
N SER A 498 0.54 -28.07 -29.87
CA SER A 498 0.36 -28.10 -31.33
C SER A 498 -0.94 -28.78 -31.79
N GLY A 499 -1.59 -29.60 -30.95
CA GLY A 499 -2.91 -30.16 -31.28
C GLY A 499 -3.98 -29.07 -31.24
N GLU A 500 -3.95 -28.28 -30.18
CA GLU A 500 -4.86 -27.18 -29.89
C GLU A 500 -4.65 -26.03 -30.88
N PHE A 501 -3.40 -25.67 -31.18
CA PHE A 501 -3.09 -24.68 -32.21
C PHE A 501 -3.43 -25.14 -33.64
N ARG A 502 -3.41 -26.44 -33.95
CA ARG A 502 -3.94 -26.96 -35.23
C ARG A 502 -5.47 -26.82 -35.31
N GLU A 503 -6.20 -27.13 -34.24
CA GLU A 503 -7.65 -26.91 -34.22
C GLU A 503 -8.03 -25.42 -34.27
N ILE A 504 -7.20 -24.52 -33.73
CA ILE A 504 -7.34 -23.06 -33.89
C ILE A 504 -7.16 -22.62 -35.35
N THR A 505 -6.25 -23.23 -36.12
CA THR A 505 -6.00 -22.83 -37.53
C THR A 505 -6.85 -23.54 -38.57
N LYS A 506 -7.58 -24.58 -38.17
CA LYS A 506 -8.38 -25.45 -39.04
C LYS A 506 -9.43 -24.65 -39.83
N GLY A 507 -9.28 -24.63 -41.15
CA GLY A 507 -10.18 -23.89 -42.05
C GLY A 507 -9.93 -22.38 -42.12
N VAL A 508 -8.83 -21.87 -41.56
CA VAL A 508 -8.41 -20.47 -41.69
C VAL A 508 -7.41 -20.33 -42.84
N GLY A 509 -7.79 -19.59 -43.88
CA GLY A 509 -6.93 -19.26 -45.02
C GLY A 509 -6.24 -17.91 -44.88
N ILE A 510 -5.06 -17.75 -45.49
CA ILE A 510 -4.27 -16.50 -45.39
C ILE A 510 -5.01 -15.27 -45.94
N GLU A 511 -5.88 -15.45 -46.94
CA GLU A 511 -6.70 -14.37 -47.51
C GLU A 511 -7.66 -13.76 -46.47
N GLN A 512 -8.12 -14.53 -45.47
CA GLN A 512 -8.98 -14.04 -44.39
C GLN A 512 -8.23 -13.18 -43.35
N ILE A 513 -6.90 -13.09 -43.46
CA ILE A 513 -6.02 -12.34 -42.54
C ILE A 513 -5.42 -11.10 -43.23
N ARG A 514 -5.40 -11.08 -44.57
CA ARG A 514 -4.84 -9.98 -45.39
C ARG A 514 -5.69 -8.71 -45.37
N ASP A 515 -7.00 -8.80 -45.21
CA ASP A 515 -7.87 -7.63 -45.07
C ASP A 515 -7.49 -6.83 -43.81
N ASP A 516 -7.25 -5.53 -43.94
CA ASP A 516 -6.91 -4.64 -42.82
C ASP A 516 -8.08 -4.34 -41.88
N SER A 517 -9.28 -4.77 -42.23
CA SER A 517 -10.47 -4.73 -41.38
C SER A 517 -10.74 -6.07 -40.70
N ILE A 518 -11.59 -6.05 -39.65
CA ILE A 518 -12.11 -7.25 -39.00
C ILE A 518 -13.64 -7.15 -38.95
N SER A 519 -14.33 -8.06 -39.63
CA SER A 519 -15.80 -8.09 -39.66
C SER A 519 -16.34 -9.00 -38.55
N TYR A 520 -17.37 -8.53 -37.84
CA TYR A 520 -18.06 -9.37 -36.85
C TYR A 520 -18.80 -10.50 -37.57
N SER A 521 -18.49 -11.73 -37.18
CA SER A 521 -19.23 -12.92 -37.61
C SER A 521 -19.53 -13.79 -36.40
N ARG A 522 -20.70 -14.44 -36.38
CA ARG A 522 -21.00 -15.48 -35.39
C ARG A 522 -20.50 -16.82 -35.91
N GLY A 523 -20.00 -17.67 -35.00
CA GLY A 523 -19.64 -19.04 -35.33
C GLY A 523 -20.78 -19.77 -36.06
N LYS A 524 -20.45 -20.41 -37.18
CA LYS A 524 -21.43 -21.02 -38.11
C LYS A 524 -22.17 -22.20 -37.47
N ASP A 525 -21.50 -22.91 -36.58
CA ASP A 525 -22.04 -24.00 -35.79
C ASP A 525 -22.26 -23.54 -34.34
N LYS A 526 -23.44 -23.87 -33.80
CA LYS A 526 -23.81 -23.58 -32.40
C LYS A 526 -23.46 -24.72 -31.45
N SER A 527 -23.20 -25.92 -31.98
CA SER A 527 -22.77 -27.10 -31.22
C SER A 527 -21.26 -27.20 -31.05
N ASP A 528 -20.50 -26.47 -31.88
CA ASP A 528 -19.03 -26.40 -31.79
C ASP A 528 -18.58 -25.74 -30.48
N LYS A 529 -17.93 -26.54 -29.62
CA LYS A 529 -17.29 -26.15 -28.36
C LYS A 529 -15.82 -25.76 -28.50
N SER A 530 -15.27 -25.82 -29.71
CA SER A 530 -13.89 -25.37 -29.99
C SER A 530 -13.61 -23.94 -29.49
N PRO A 531 -14.55 -22.96 -29.57
CA PRO A 531 -14.31 -21.64 -29.00
C PRO A 531 -14.03 -21.69 -27.48
N GLU A 532 -14.88 -22.36 -26.71
CA GLU A 532 -14.76 -22.43 -25.26
C GLU A 532 -13.54 -23.25 -24.82
N ALA A 533 -13.17 -24.31 -25.57
CA ALA A 533 -12.00 -25.13 -25.30
C ALA A 533 -10.66 -24.46 -25.68
N TYR A 534 -10.61 -23.73 -26.79
CA TYR A 534 -9.34 -23.22 -27.35
C TYR A 534 -9.13 -21.71 -27.21
N LYS A 535 -10.15 -20.92 -26.81
CA LYS A 535 -10.01 -19.47 -26.56
C LYS A 535 -8.88 -19.14 -25.59
N ILE A 536 -8.64 -19.99 -24.58
CA ILE A 536 -7.56 -19.80 -23.61
C ILE A 536 -6.18 -19.80 -24.26
N PHE A 537 -5.87 -20.74 -25.15
CA PHE A 537 -4.55 -20.84 -25.82
C PHE A 537 -4.26 -19.60 -26.69
N ILE A 538 -5.25 -19.13 -27.45
CA ILE A 538 -5.10 -17.94 -28.30
C ILE A 538 -5.09 -16.63 -27.49
N ASN A 539 -5.84 -16.54 -26.39
CA ASN A 539 -5.77 -15.41 -25.46
C ASN A 539 -4.43 -15.40 -24.71
N SER A 540 -3.90 -16.55 -24.29
CA SER A 540 -2.58 -16.67 -23.66
C SER A 540 -1.47 -16.24 -24.61
N LEU A 541 -1.48 -16.69 -25.87
CA LEU A 541 -0.51 -16.21 -26.86
C LEU A 541 -0.64 -14.69 -27.11
N TYR A 542 -1.87 -14.15 -27.15
CA TYR A 542 -2.11 -12.71 -27.25
C TYR A 542 -1.59 -11.92 -26.04
N VAL A 543 -1.80 -12.41 -24.82
CA VAL A 543 -1.27 -11.82 -23.59
C VAL A 543 0.26 -11.83 -23.62
N ALA A 544 0.88 -12.97 -23.94
CA ALA A 544 2.34 -13.11 -24.02
C ALA A 544 2.97 -12.17 -25.05
N ILE A 545 2.39 -12.07 -26.26
CA ILE A 545 2.81 -11.10 -27.28
C ILE A 545 2.70 -9.66 -26.77
N THR A 546 1.59 -9.31 -26.11
CA THR A 546 1.34 -7.93 -25.64
C THR A 546 2.13 -7.53 -24.39
N ARG A 547 2.94 -8.43 -23.79
CA ARG A 547 3.86 -8.10 -22.69
C ARG A 547 5.15 -7.44 -23.16
N ALA A 548 5.53 -7.60 -24.43
CA ALA A 548 6.70 -6.96 -25.02
C ALA A 548 6.38 -5.51 -25.37
N ILE A 549 7.22 -4.58 -24.91
CA ILE A 549 7.13 -3.16 -25.30
C ILE A 549 7.75 -2.97 -26.69
N GLU A 550 8.99 -3.45 -26.89
CA GLU A 550 9.77 -3.18 -28.09
C GLU A 550 9.98 -4.43 -28.97
N ASN A 551 10.62 -5.47 -28.44
CA ASN A 551 11.03 -6.65 -29.21
C ASN A 551 10.44 -7.96 -28.71
N LEU A 552 10.19 -8.88 -29.64
CA LEU A 552 9.59 -10.18 -29.36
C LEU A 552 10.37 -11.31 -30.03
N TYR A 553 10.83 -12.27 -29.24
CA TYR A 553 11.53 -13.48 -29.71
C TYR A 553 10.63 -14.69 -29.46
N ILE A 554 10.27 -15.41 -30.52
CA ILE A 554 9.43 -16.60 -30.46
C ILE A 554 10.32 -17.80 -30.76
N LEU A 555 10.56 -18.66 -29.76
CA LEU A 555 11.44 -19.82 -29.86
C LEU A 555 10.60 -21.11 -29.88
N GLU A 556 10.57 -21.78 -31.02
CA GLU A 556 9.66 -22.91 -31.29
C GLU A 556 10.41 -24.12 -31.84
N ALA A 557 10.11 -25.32 -31.32
CA ALA A 557 10.68 -26.58 -31.80
C ALA A 557 10.28 -26.92 -33.25
N SER A 558 9.17 -26.34 -33.75
CA SER A 558 8.76 -26.41 -35.15
C SER A 558 8.34 -25.06 -35.71
N GLU A 559 9.19 -24.48 -36.56
CA GLU A 559 8.91 -23.30 -37.39
C GLU A 559 7.74 -23.49 -38.39
N LYS A 560 7.34 -24.76 -38.65
CA LYS A 560 6.44 -25.14 -39.76
C LYS A 560 4.97 -25.20 -39.40
N HIS A 561 4.60 -24.86 -38.16
CA HIS A 561 3.20 -24.86 -37.74
C HIS A 561 2.40 -23.79 -38.49
N GLU A 562 1.20 -24.14 -38.95
CA GLU A 562 0.30 -23.32 -39.74
C GLU A 562 0.07 -21.93 -39.12
N ILE A 563 -0.06 -21.84 -37.78
CA ILE A 563 -0.28 -20.56 -37.10
C ILE A 563 0.88 -19.58 -37.29
N LEU A 564 2.13 -20.05 -37.29
CA LEU A 564 3.32 -19.23 -37.50
C LEU A 564 3.35 -18.69 -38.94
N GLY A 565 2.92 -19.52 -39.90
CA GLY A 565 2.71 -19.12 -41.29
C GLY A 565 1.62 -18.06 -41.44
N LEU A 566 0.47 -18.24 -40.77
CA LEU A 566 -0.66 -17.29 -40.79
C LEU A 566 -0.34 -15.96 -40.08
N LEU A 567 0.51 -15.96 -39.05
CA LEU A 567 1.09 -14.76 -38.45
C LEU A 567 2.12 -14.07 -39.38
N GLY A 568 2.52 -14.71 -40.49
CA GLY A 568 3.49 -14.18 -41.45
C GLY A 568 4.92 -14.19 -40.94
N LEU A 569 5.24 -15.06 -39.97
CA LEU A 569 6.57 -15.20 -39.37
C LEU A 569 7.52 -16.08 -40.21
N ALA A 570 7.05 -16.61 -41.34
CA ALA A 570 7.78 -17.53 -42.21
C ALA A 570 9.02 -16.96 -42.94
N LYS A 571 9.41 -15.70 -42.70
CA LYS A 571 10.66 -15.10 -43.17
C LYS A 571 11.68 -15.07 -42.03
N ILE A 572 12.30 -16.23 -41.81
CA ILE A 572 13.27 -16.47 -40.73
C ILE A 572 14.53 -15.61 -40.92
N ARG A 573 15.04 -15.05 -39.82
CA ARG A 573 16.42 -14.57 -39.71
C ARG A 573 17.19 -15.55 -38.82
N ASP A 574 17.96 -16.46 -39.41
CA ASP A 574 18.79 -17.45 -38.68
C ASP A 574 19.94 -16.86 -37.84
N LYS A 575 20.06 -15.52 -37.82
CA LYS A 575 21.03 -14.79 -37.01
C LYS A 575 20.31 -13.78 -36.13
N VAL A 576 20.13 -14.18 -34.88
CA VAL A 576 19.96 -13.24 -33.78
C VAL A 576 21.28 -12.49 -33.62
N ASN A 577 21.25 -11.16 -33.72
CA ASN A 577 22.41 -10.31 -33.44
C ASN A 577 22.13 -9.47 -32.19
N LEU A 578 21.81 -10.15 -31.09
CA LEU A 578 21.68 -9.53 -29.77
C LEU A 578 23.04 -9.06 -29.29
N GLN A 579 23.11 -7.82 -28.83
CA GLN A 579 24.23 -7.37 -28.00
C GLN A 579 24.04 -7.95 -26.60
N MET A 580 25.14 -8.26 -25.92
CA MET A 580 25.07 -8.70 -24.52
C MET A 580 24.68 -7.51 -23.66
N GLU A 581 23.57 -7.63 -22.94
CA GLU A 581 23.03 -6.59 -22.08
C GLU A 581 23.13 -7.03 -20.62
N VAL A 582 23.67 -6.17 -19.77
CA VAL A 582 23.93 -6.47 -18.35
C VAL A 582 23.38 -5.32 -17.54
N SER A 583 22.31 -5.59 -16.79
CA SER A 583 21.75 -4.63 -15.83
C SER A 583 22.65 -4.52 -14.61
N SER A 584 22.66 -3.34 -13.98
CA SER A 584 23.38 -3.10 -12.73
C SER A 584 22.77 -3.88 -11.56
N LEU A 585 23.50 -3.98 -10.45
CA LEU A 585 22.95 -4.57 -9.23
C LEU A 585 21.77 -3.76 -8.67
N ASP A 586 21.71 -2.46 -8.92
CA ASP A 586 20.62 -1.61 -8.46
C ASP A 586 19.35 -1.82 -9.31
N ASP A 587 19.48 -1.95 -10.65
CA ASP A 587 18.37 -2.37 -11.52
C ASP A 587 17.77 -3.71 -11.07
N TRP A 588 18.61 -4.66 -10.66
CA TRP A 588 18.16 -5.96 -10.15
C TRP A 588 17.48 -5.88 -8.78
N LYS A 589 17.90 -4.96 -7.89
CA LYS A 589 17.18 -4.68 -6.63
C LYS A 589 15.80 -4.09 -6.91
N ASP A 590 15.72 -3.11 -7.81
CA ASP A 590 14.47 -2.44 -8.17
C ASP A 590 13.50 -3.40 -8.86
N GLU A 591 13.98 -4.26 -9.76
CA GLU A 591 13.15 -5.30 -10.39
C GLU A 591 12.66 -6.34 -9.37
N ALA A 592 13.51 -6.78 -8.43
CA ALA A 592 13.08 -7.69 -7.36
C ALA A 592 12.01 -7.06 -6.45
N ARG A 593 12.14 -5.78 -6.10
CA ARG A 593 11.15 -5.02 -5.32
C ARG A 593 9.84 -4.85 -6.09
N LYS A 594 9.90 -4.46 -7.36
CA LYS A 594 8.75 -4.36 -8.28
C LYS A 594 8.01 -5.71 -8.36
N LEU A 595 8.75 -6.81 -8.46
CA LEU A 595 8.18 -8.16 -8.50
C LEU A 595 7.50 -8.57 -7.19
N ASP A 596 8.10 -8.27 -6.03
CA ASP A 596 7.48 -8.51 -4.72
C ASP A 596 6.20 -7.71 -4.53
N MET A 597 6.20 -6.42 -4.88
CA MET A 597 5.00 -5.58 -4.89
C MET A 597 3.90 -6.22 -5.76
N GLN A 598 4.28 -6.79 -6.91
CA GLN A 598 3.40 -7.53 -7.81
C GLN A 598 3.00 -8.95 -7.33
N GLY A 599 3.41 -9.36 -6.13
CA GLY A 599 3.16 -10.70 -5.59
C GLY A 599 3.95 -11.81 -6.27
N LYS A 600 4.94 -11.49 -7.11
CA LYS A 600 5.79 -12.42 -7.86
C LYS A 600 6.99 -12.87 -7.01
N LYS A 601 6.68 -13.31 -5.78
CA LYS A 601 7.65 -13.64 -4.72
C LYS A 601 8.69 -14.67 -5.18
N GLU A 602 8.29 -15.64 -6.01
CA GLU A 602 9.19 -16.65 -6.56
C GLU A 602 10.36 -16.03 -7.35
N GLN A 603 10.07 -15.14 -8.30
CA GLN A 603 11.10 -14.50 -9.12
C GLN A 603 11.89 -13.45 -8.32
N ALA A 604 11.25 -12.71 -7.41
CA ALA A 604 11.94 -11.79 -6.52
C ALA A 604 12.94 -12.50 -5.58
N GLU A 605 12.57 -13.65 -5.02
CA GLU A 605 13.49 -14.52 -4.27
C GLU A 605 14.58 -15.11 -5.16
N GLU A 606 14.27 -15.52 -6.39
CA GLU A 606 15.27 -16.06 -7.31
C GLU A 606 16.32 -15.01 -7.69
N ILE A 607 15.93 -13.73 -7.91
CA ILE A 607 16.87 -12.61 -8.07
C ILE A 607 17.77 -12.48 -6.82
N ARG A 608 17.17 -12.42 -5.63
CA ARG A 608 17.91 -12.27 -4.37
C ARG A 608 18.94 -13.38 -4.18
N LYS A 609 18.56 -14.63 -4.42
CA LYS A 609 19.40 -15.82 -4.22
C LYS A 609 20.46 -16.00 -5.30
N SER A 610 20.15 -15.72 -6.57
CA SER A 610 21.02 -16.06 -7.72
C SER A 610 21.81 -14.89 -8.31
N ILE A 611 21.31 -13.66 -8.22
CA ILE A 611 21.97 -12.46 -8.78
C ILE A 611 22.57 -11.58 -7.68
N LEU A 612 21.84 -11.36 -6.59
CA LEU A 612 22.30 -10.55 -5.46
C LEU A 612 23.08 -11.35 -4.40
N GLU A 613 23.21 -12.68 -4.59
CA GLU A 613 23.88 -13.63 -3.68
C GLU A 613 23.46 -13.56 -2.20
N VAL A 614 22.24 -13.07 -1.92
CA VAL A 614 21.69 -12.89 -0.57
C VAL A 614 21.53 -14.26 0.10
N ARG A 615 22.09 -14.38 1.31
CA ARG A 615 22.05 -15.60 2.13
C ARG A 615 21.07 -15.42 3.29
N GLU A 616 20.56 -16.52 3.80
CA GLU A 616 19.82 -16.49 5.07
C GLU A 616 20.78 -16.17 6.23
N PRO A 617 20.34 -15.39 7.24
CA PRO A 617 21.11 -15.15 8.44
C PRO A 617 21.43 -16.43 9.22
N GLU A 618 22.60 -16.46 9.88
CA GLU A 618 23.06 -17.59 10.71
C GLU A 618 22.28 -17.74 12.03
N TRP A 619 21.22 -16.96 12.23
CA TRP A 619 20.33 -16.97 13.37
C TRP A 619 18.87 -17.07 12.92
N LYS A 620 18.02 -17.63 13.77
CA LYS A 620 16.56 -17.60 13.57
C LYS A 620 15.97 -16.36 14.25
N PRO A 621 15.27 -15.47 13.53
CA PRO A 621 14.51 -14.36 14.13
C PRO A 621 13.43 -14.86 15.10
N LEU A 622 13.15 -14.07 16.14
CA LEU A 622 12.05 -14.34 17.07
C LEU A 622 10.72 -13.87 16.50
N THR A 623 10.18 -14.59 15.51
CA THR A 623 8.80 -14.38 14.99
C THR A 623 7.75 -14.65 16.08
N PRO A 624 6.49 -14.17 15.94
CA PRO A 624 5.42 -14.44 16.91
C PRO A 624 5.30 -15.92 17.30
N THR A 625 5.20 -16.82 16.32
CA THR A 625 5.15 -18.28 16.54
C THR A 625 6.37 -18.79 17.31
N ARG A 626 7.58 -18.29 16.99
CA ARG A 626 8.81 -18.72 17.68
C ARG A 626 8.92 -18.12 19.08
N ILE A 627 8.28 -16.99 19.37
CA ILE A 627 8.17 -16.44 20.72
C ILE A 627 7.29 -17.33 21.58
N ASP A 628 6.19 -17.89 21.07
CA ASP A 628 5.34 -18.82 21.83
C ASP A 628 6.02 -20.16 22.11
N GLU A 629 6.77 -20.69 21.14
CA GLU A 629 7.67 -21.83 21.37
C GLU A 629 8.75 -21.50 22.42
N LEU A 630 9.37 -20.33 22.33
CA LEU A 630 10.39 -19.88 23.28
C LEU A 630 9.82 -19.69 24.69
N LYS A 631 8.59 -19.17 24.82
CA LYS A 631 7.88 -19.05 26.10
C LYS A 631 7.65 -20.44 26.71
N LYS A 632 7.21 -21.42 25.92
CA LYS A 632 7.08 -22.82 26.36
C LYS A 632 8.43 -23.39 26.81
N GLU A 633 9.50 -23.24 26.01
CA GLU A 633 10.85 -23.73 26.34
C GLU A 633 11.50 -23.04 27.55
N ALA A 634 11.20 -21.76 27.79
CA ALA A 634 11.85 -20.93 28.82
C ALA A 634 11.09 -20.89 30.15
N LEU A 635 9.76 -21.01 30.11
CA LEU A 635 8.90 -20.93 31.30
C LEU A 635 8.47 -22.31 31.83
N ASP A 636 8.94 -23.39 31.20
CA ASP A 636 8.82 -24.75 31.73
C ASP A 636 9.44 -24.83 33.15
N PRO A 637 8.65 -25.23 34.18
CA PRO A 637 9.14 -25.40 35.54
C PRO A 637 9.89 -26.74 35.74
N ASP A 638 9.58 -27.75 34.93
CA ASP A 638 10.15 -29.10 35.00
C ASP A 638 11.46 -29.21 34.20
N PHE A 639 11.64 -28.40 33.16
CA PHE A 639 12.84 -28.39 32.31
C PHE A 639 13.62 -27.07 32.30
N TYR A 640 14.77 -27.04 32.99
CA TYR A 640 15.65 -25.86 33.02
C TYR A 640 16.45 -25.65 31.71
N ASN A 641 15.87 -24.93 30.76
CA ASN A 641 16.57 -24.49 29.55
C ASN A 641 17.21 -23.09 29.72
N LYS A 642 18.48 -23.04 30.14
CA LYS A 642 19.22 -21.77 30.30
C LYS A 642 19.21 -20.90 29.03
N LYS A 643 19.41 -21.51 27.85
CA LYS A 643 19.49 -20.77 26.59
C LYS A 643 18.16 -20.12 26.23
N ALA A 644 17.05 -20.83 26.44
CA ALA A 644 15.71 -20.28 26.24
C ALA A 644 15.42 -19.16 27.26
N LYS A 645 15.74 -19.33 28.55
CA LYS A 645 15.61 -18.27 29.57
C LYS A 645 16.46 -17.03 29.27
N ASP A 646 17.72 -17.18 28.86
CA ASP A 646 18.59 -16.09 28.40
C ASP A 646 17.98 -15.36 27.17
N GLN A 647 17.43 -16.09 26.20
CA GLN A 647 16.79 -15.50 25.01
C GLN A 647 15.47 -14.78 25.32
N LEU A 648 14.58 -15.39 26.11
CA LEU A 648 13.31 -14.80 26.51
C LEU A 648 13.55 -13.53 27.34
N PHE A 649 14.52 -13.55 28.26
CA PHE A 649 14.88 -12.38 29.06
C PHE A 649 15.37 -11.22 28.19
N HIS A 650 16.29 -11.45 27.24
CA HIS A 650 16.72 -10.38 26.34
C HIS A 650 15.58 -9.86 25.46
N TYR A 651 14.72 -10.75 24.94
CA TYR A 651 13.51 -10.35 24.21
C TYR A 651 12.62 -9.44 25.08
N SER A 652 12.38 -9.83 26.33
CA SER A 652 11.50 -9.11 27.25
C SER A 652 12.03 -7.71 27.59
N ILE A 653 13.35 -7.56 27.75
CA ILE A 653 14.01 -6.26 27.89
C ILE A 653 13.83 -5.39 26.64
N ILE A 654 14.08 -5.94 25.45
CA ILE A 654 14.02 -5.18 24.18
C ILE A 654 12.57 -4.79 23.81
N TYR A 655 11.58 -5.62 24.17
CA TYR A 655 10.17 -5.44 23.82
C TYR A 655 9.27 -4.95 24.96
N GLY A 656 9.80 -4.70 26.17
CA GLY A 656 9.02 -4.27 27.33
C GLY A 656 8.02 -5.32 27.83
N ASP A 657 8.35 -6.62 27.75
CA ASP A 657 7.47 -7.73 28.16
C ASP A 657 7.66 -8.04 29.66
N PHE A 658 7.17 -7.14 30.52
CA PHE A 658 7.34 -7.24 31.98
C PHE A 658 6.74 -8.51 32.57
N ASP A 659 5.56 -8.96 32.11
CA ASP A 659 4.97 -10.26 32.44
C ASP A 659 5.95 -11.44 32.30
N CYS A 660 6.78 -11.44 31.26
CA CYS A 660 7.78 -12.48 31.05
C CYS A 660 9.03 -12.30 31.92
N ILE A 661 9.36 -11.07 32.33
CA ILE A 661 10.40 -10.81 33.34
C ILE A 661 9.94 -11.37 34.69
N ASP A 662 8.70 -11.08 35.10
CA ASP A 662 8.15 -11.53 36.39
C ASP A 662 8.06 -13.06 36.45
N LYS A 663 7.52 -13.72 35.42
CA LYS A 663 7.49 -15.20 35.33
C LYS A 663 8.89 -15.83 35.33
N LEU A 664 9.91 -15.13 34.80
CA LEU A 664 11.30 -15.60 34.90
C LEU A 664 11.85 -15.42 36.33
N SER A 665 11.50 -14.33 37.02
CA SER A 665 11.84 -14.07 38.43
C SER A 665 11.23 -15.13 39.37
N GLU A 666 9.94 -15.48 39.18
CA GLU A 666 9.26 -16.58 39.88
C GLU A 666 10.00 -17.92 39.71
N LEU A 667 10.49 -18.20 38.50
CA LEU A 667 11.34 -19.36 38.18
C LEU A 667 12.81 -19.20 38.62
N LYS A 668 13.08 -18.25 39.53
CA LYS A 668 14.37 -17.99 40.20
C LYS A 668 15.52 -17.65 39.23
N TYR A 669 15.19 -17.10 38.07
CA TYR A 669 16.17 -16.67 37.08
C TYR A 669 16.76 -15.31 37.43
N ARG A 670 17.79 -15.32 38.29
CA ARG A 670 18.46 -14.15 38.94
C ARG A 670 18.69 -12.86 38.15
N LYS A 671 18.70 -12.89 36.81
CA LYS A 671 18.81 -11.65 36.00
C LYS A 671 17.48 -10.90 35.94
N ALA A 672 16.35 -11.60 35.99
CA ALA A 672 15.02 -11.01 36.05
C ALA A 672 14.82 -10.22 37.35
N ASP A 673 15.23 -10.76 38.50
CA ASP A 673 15.19 -10.11 39.81
C ASP A 673 15.92 -8.75 39.86
N ARG A 674 16.75 -8.43 38.85
CA ARG A 674 17.59 -7.23 38.76
C ARG A 674 17.59 -6.64 37.35
N TYR A 675 16.48 -6.79 36.63
CA TYR A 675 16.39 -6.51 35.19
C TYR A 675 16.84 -5.09 34.80
N GLU A 676 16.57 -4.09 35.65
CA GLU A 676 17.01 -2.70 35.52
C GLU A 676 18.53 -2.55 35.29
N LYS A 677 19.33 -3.38 35.97
CA LYS A 677 20.80 -3.36 35.89
C LYS A 677 21.32 -4.04 34.63
N GLU A 678 20.54 -4.96 34.06
CA GLU A 678 20.85 -5.66 32.82
C GLU A 678 20.41 -4.88 31.56
N TRP A 679 19.51 -3.90 31.70
CA TRP A 679 18.99 -3.06 30.61
C TRP A 679 20.11 -2.43 29.76
N GLN A 680 20.99 -1.63 30.38
CA GLN A 680 22.07 -0.92 29.68
C GLN A 680 23.10 -1.88 29.02
N PRO A 681 23.56 -2.96 29.68
CA PRO A 681 24.34 -4.01 29.03
C PRO A 681 23.67 -4.64 27.80
N ILE A 682 22.37 -4.95 27.88
CA ILE A 682 21.63 -5.57 26.77
C ILE A 682 21.47 -4.58 25.61
N GLN A 683 21.09 -3.33 25.88
CA GLN A 683 20.99 -2.29 24.85
C GLN A 683 22.32 -2.12 24.09
N ARG A 684 23.43 -1.89 24.81
CA ARG A 684 24.77 -1.77 24.19
C ARG A 684 25.17 -3.00 23.38
N LYS A 685 24.82 -4.21 23.83
CA LYS A 685 25.16 -5.45 23.13
C LYS A 685 24.53 -5.55 21.74
N TYR A 686 23.34 -4.98 21.54
CA TYR A 686 22.57 -5.14 20.30
C TYR A 686 22.52 -3.87 19.43
N PHE A 687 22.57 -2.67 20.03
CA PHE A 687 22.45 -1.40 19.31
C PHE A 687 23.78 -0.66 19.08
N SER A 688 24.90 -1.06 19.72
CA SER A 688 26.14 -0.27 19.71
C SER A 688 26.80 0.00 18.34
N GLN A 689 26.46 -0.72 17.28
CA GLN A 689 26.93 -0.39 15.92
C GLN A 689 26.06 0.69 15.26
N TYR A 690 24.77 0.71 15.58
CA TYR A 690 23.83 1.78 15.21
C TYR A 690 24.09 3.05 16.04
N ASP A 691 24.35 2.92 17.34
CA ASP A 691 24.72 4.06 18.21
C ASP A 691 26.02 4.77 17.75
N LYS A 692 26.92 4.05 17.06
CA LYS A 692 28.15 4.60 16.45
C LYS A 692 27.96 5.13 15.03
N ASP A 693 26.80 4.87 14.42
CA ASP A 693 26.52 5.18 13.02
C ASP A 693 27.52 4.49 12.05
N ASP A 694 27.84 3.20 12.31
CA ASP A 694 28.78 2.39 11.53
C ASP A 694 28.16 1.87 10.22
N VAL A 695 28.18 2.73 9.21
CA VAL A 695 27.72 2.46 7.84
C VAL A 695 28.37 1.22 7.23
N ASN A 696 29.68 1.01 7.44
CA ASN A 696 30.43 -0.08 6.81
C ASN A 696 29.95 -1.44 7.34
N TRP A 697 29.69 -1.54 8.65
CA TRP A 697 29.17 -2.76 9.25
C TRP A 697 27.75 -3.08 8.77
N VAL A 698 26.88 -2.06 8.64
CA VAL A 698 25.53 -2.27 8.11
C VAL A 698 25.57 -2.65 6.63
N GLU A 699 26.35 -1.96 5.80
CA GLU A 699 26.45 -2.22 4.36
C GLU A 699 26.96 -3.65 4.06
N GLN A 700 27.94 -4.14 4.81
CA GLN A 700 28.39 -5.54 4.71
C GLN A 700 27.29 -6.56 5.04
N ASN A 701 26.44 -6.27 6.03
CA ASN A 701 25.30 -7.14 6.36
C ASN A 701 24.19 -7.03 5.30
N ILE A 702 23.91 -5.84 4.75
CA ILE A 702 22.97 -5.65 3.63
C ILE A 702 23.42 -6.44 2.41
N MET A 703 24.71 -6.41 2.06
CA MET A 703 25.26 -7.18 0.95
C MET A 703 25.19 -8.70 1.20
N LYS A 704 25.33 -9.16 2.45
CA LYS A 704 25.29 -10.59 2.78
C LYS A 704 23.87 -11.16 2.95
N TYR A 705 22.93 -10.36 3.46
CA TYR A 705 21.62 -10.82 3.94
C TYR A 705 20.41 -10.07 3.34
N GLY A 706 20.63 -9.10 2.45
CA GLY A 706 19.60 -8.23 1.87
C GLY A 706 19.31 -7.00 2.73
N VAL A 707 18.74 -5.94 2.15
CA VAL A 707 18.51 -4.66 2.86
C VAL A 707 17.58 -4.79 4.07
N ASP A 708 16.59 -5.67 3.99
CA ASP A 708 15.57 -5.88 5.02
C ASP A 708 15.81 -7.14 5.88
N TYR A 709 17.07 -7.55 6.05
CA TYR A 709 17.38 -8.75 6.82
C TYR A 709 16.82 -8.69 8.24
N ARG A 710 16.24 -9.79 8.72
CA ARG A 710 15.70 -9.87 10.08
C ARG A 710 16.80 -10.21 11.07
N ASP A 711 16.97 -9.36 12.07
CA ASP A 711 17.87 -9.59 13.20
C ASP A 711 17.30 -10.67 14.16
N ARG A 712 17.96 -10.90 15.31
CA ARG A 712 17.52 -11.92 16.29
C ARG A 712 16.19 -11.56 16.95
N PHE A 713 15.85 -10.28 17.03
CA PHE A 713 14.60 -9.76 17.57
C PHE A 713 13.54 -9.52 16.49
N ASN A 714 13.78 -9.97 15.26
CA ASN A 714 12.94 -9.77 14.09
C ASN A 714 12.84 -8.30 13.62
N PHE A 715 13.79 -7.46 13.99
CA PHE A 715 13.91 -6.11 13.44
C PHE A 715 14.58 -6.14 12.06
N THR A 716 14.12 -5.31 11.12
CA THR A 716 14.92 -4.92 9.94
C THR A 716 15.99 -3.92 10.37
N PRO A 717 17.03 -3.62 9.57
CA PRO A 717 18.07 -2.65 9.94
C PRO A 717 17.56 -1.22 10.12
N LEU A 718 16.38 -0.91 9.55
CA LEU A 718 15.71 0.40 9.69
C LEU A 718 15.24 0.67 11.12
N PHE A 719 14.72 -0.34 11.83
CA PHE A 719 14.28 -0.23 13.23
C PHE A 719 15.36 0.31 14.18
N PRO A 720 16.53 -0.35 14.33
CA PRO A 720 17.57 0.12 15.22
C PRO A 720 18.22 1.41 14.73
N ALA A 721 18.28 1.68 13.42
CA ALA A 721 18.76 2.95 12.89
C ALA A 721 17.84 4.14 13.28
N VAL A 722 16.52 3.95 13.20
CA VAL A 722 15.53 4.94 13.68
C VAL A 722 15.59 5.07 15.21
N HIS A 723 15.70 3.95 15.93
CA HIS A 723 15.78 3.95 17.40
C HIS A 723 17.03 4.69 17.93
N SER A 724 18.20 4.44 17.34
CA SER A 724 19.47 5.04 17.76
C SER A 724 19.72 6.43 17.16
N GLY A 725 18.92 6.90 16.21
CA GLY A 725 19.16 8.18 15.51
C GLY A 725 20.36 8.14 14.56
N SER A 726 20.63 6.98 13.94
CA SER A 726 21.82 6.71 13.13
C SER A 726 21.74 7.37 11.75
N LYS A 727 22.06 8.67 11.67
CA LYS A 727 21.82 9.47 10.45
C LYS A 727 22.43 8.86 9.18
N LYS A 728 23.71 8.47 9.18
CA LYS A 728 24.35 7.96 7.95
C LYS A 728 23.83 6.57 7.57
N ILE A 729 23.49 5.74 8.56
CA ILE A 729 22.83 4.45 8.32
C ILE A 729 21.42 4.67 7.74
N LEU A 730 20.65 5.65 8.22
CA LEU A 730 19.36 6.03 7.62
C LEU A 730 19.55 6.51 6.16
N ASP A 731 20.52 7.40 5.91
CA ASP A 731 20.87 7.85 4.55
C ASP A 731 21.35 6.69 3.64
N LEU A 732 21.92 5.61 4.19
CA LEU A 732 22.23 4.38 3.46
C LEU A 732 20.96 3.57 3.15
N LEU A 733 20.15 3.28 4.16
CA LEU A 733 18.95 2.43 4.04
C LEU A 733 17.90 3.03 3.09
N ILE A 734 17.75 4.35 3.07
CA ILE A 734 16.89 5.07 2.13
C ILE A 734 17.41 4.93 0.69
N ARG A 735 18.73 5.04 0.48
CA ARG A 735 19.34 4.83 -0.86
C ARG A 735 19.23 3.38 -1.34
N TYR A 736 19.27 2.42 -0.42
CA TYR A 736 19.00 1.00 -0.71
C TYR A 736 17.51 0.63 -0.68
N ASN A 737 16.62 1.62 -0.51
CA ASN A 737 15.17 1.50 -0.59
C ASN A 737 14.59 0.43 0.38
N ALA A 738 15.11 0.38 1.62
CA ALA A 738 14.65 -0.49 2.72
C ALA A 738 13.14 -0.36 2.99
N ASP A 739 12.43 -1.47 3.14
CA ASP A 739 10.97 -1.47 3.28
C ASP A 739 10.51 -1.00 4.68
N SER A 740 9.89 0.19 4.72
CA SER A 740 9.35 0.81 5.93
C SER A 740 8.03 0.19 6.43
N SER A 741 7.36 -0.61 5.60
CA SER A 741 6.12 -1.31 5.94
C SER A 741 6.32 -2.59 6.75
N LEU A 742 7.54 -3.12 6.75
CA LEU A 742 7.87 -4.36 7.46
C LEU A 742 7.71 -4.19 8.98
N GLN A 743 6.91 -5.09 9.55
CA GLN A 743 6.53 -5.05 10.97
C GLN A 743 7.49 -5.87 11.84
N ASP A 744 7.66 -5.46 13.10
CA ASP A 744 8.36 -6.25 14.12
C ASP A 744 7.47 -7.37 14.72
N SER A 745 7.97 -8.11 15.72
CA SER A 745 7.22 -9.22 16.33
C SER A 745 6.09 -8.79 17.27
N ASN A 746 6.03 -7.52 17.68
CA ASN A 746 4.84 -6.99 18.34
C ASN A 746 3.80 -6.57 17.29
N GLY A 747 4.22 -6.18 16.08
CA GLY A 747 3.38 -5.64 15.00
C GLY A 747 3.65 -4.16 14.70
N ARG A 748 4.68 -3.56 15.32
CA ARG A 748 5.02 -2.15 15.12
C ARG A 748 5.69 -1.95 13.77
N ILE A 749 5.65 -0.72 13.25
CA ILE A 749 6.42 -0.27 12.06
C ILE A 749 7.46 0.80 12.43
N SER A 750 8.43 1.07 11.55
CA SER A 750 9.50 2.03 11.83
C SER A 750 8.99 3.47 12.09
N LEU A 751 7.87 3.89 11.49
CA LEU A 751 7.22 5.16 11.80
C LEU A 751 6.81 5.28 13.28
N GLN A 752 6.24 4.21 13.85
CA GLN A 752 5.79 4.22 15.25
C GLN A 752 6.98 4.34 16.22
N ILE A 753 8.12 3.76 15.86
CA ILE A 753 9.38 3.93 16.61
C ILE A 753 9.90 5.38 16.49
N ALA A 754 9.85 5.99 15.29
CA ALA A 754 10.24 7.38 15.11
C ALA A 754 9.37 8.33 15.96
N LEU A 755 8.05 8.12 15.96
CA LEU A 755 7.10 8.88 16.79
C LEU A 755 7.41 8.70 18.29
N GLN A 756 7.71 7.47 18.74
CA GLN A 756 8.08 7.20 20.13
C GLN A 756 9.40 7.87 20.52
N GLN A 757 10.43 7.81 19.68
CA GLN A 757 11.72 8.44 19.97
C GLN A 757 11.62 9.97 19.95
N SER A 758 10.93 10.58 18.99
CA SER A 758 10.78 12.04 18.96
C SER A 758 9.90 12.60 20.09
N TYR A 759 9.01 11.79 20.67
CA TYR A 759 8.31 12.13 21.90
C TYR A 759 9.25 12.07 23.12
N LYS A 760 9.90 10.92 23.36
CA LYS A 760 10.75 10.69 24.53
C LYS A 760 12.08 11.46 24.53
N ARG A 761 12.55 11.86 23.34
CA ARG A 761 13.80 12.60 23.12
C ARG A 761 13.58 13.67 22.04
N PRO A 762 13.00 14.84 22.37
CA PRO A 762 12.68 15.88 21.39
C PRO A 762 13.87 16.33 20.53
N GLU A 763 15.11 16.22 21.03
CA GLU A 763 16.33 16.51 20.30
C GLU A 763 16.61 15.56 19.12
N TYR A 764 16.09 14.33 19.14
CA TYR A 764 16.19 13.37 18.03
C TYR A 764 15.35 13.81 16.81
N LEU A 765 14.37 14.70 17.00
CA LEU A 765 13.49 15.14 15.91
C LEU A 765 14.26 15.76 14.74
N GLN A 766 15.37 16.47 14.98
CA GLN A 766 16.17 17.06 13.89
C GLN A 766 16.86 16.01 13.00
N ILE A 767 17.12 14.81 13.54
CA ILE A 767 17.65 13.66 12.79
C ILE A 767 16.52 12.96 12.03
N LEU A 768 15.31 12.90 12.61
CA LEU A 768 14.16 12.21 12.02
C LEU A 768 13.39 13.06 10.99
N LYS A 769 13.44 14.39 11.07
CA LYS A 769 12.78 15.33 10.12
C LYS A 769 12.98 14.97 8.63
N PRO A 770 14.19 14.62 8.13
CA PRO A 770 14.39 14.27 6.73
C PRO A 770 13.81 12.91 6.30
N VAL A 771 13.49 12.03 7.26
CA VAL A 771 13.12 10.63 6.97
C VAL A 771 11.65 10.30 7.26
N PHE A 772 10.89 11.18 7.92
CA PHE A 772 9.46 10.93 8.23
C PHE A 772 8.65 10.50 7.01
N ASP A 773 8.77 11.21 5.89
CA ASP A 773 8.04 10.92 4.65
C ASP A 773 8.37 9.53 4.07
N TYR A 774 9.56 8.99 4.37
CA TYR A 774 10.01 7.66 3.94
C TYR A 774 9.50 6.54 4.86
N LEU A 775 9.33 6.84 6.16
CA LEU A 775 8.86 5.87 7.15
C LEU A 775 7.35 5.59 7.06
N VAL A 776 6.61 6.43 6.33
CA VAL A 776 5.18 6.27 6.08
C VAL A 776 4.90 5.05 5.20
N THR A 777 3.93 4.23 5.60
CA THR A 777 3.36 3.14 4.78
C THR A 777 2.20 3.67 3.94
N ASP A 778 1.80 2.99 2.86
CA ASP A 778 0.72 3.49 1.99
C ASP A 778 -0.63 3.62 2.71
N HIS A 779 -0.95 2.65 3.57
CA HIS A 779 -2.19 2.60 4.33
C HIS A 779 -2.02 1.82 5.66
N VAL A 780 -3.07 1.86 6.49
CA VAL A 780 -3.30 0.90 7.59
C VAL A 780 -4.68 0.28 7.42
N LYS A 781 -4.82 -1.02 7.71
CA LYS A 781 -6.13 -1.71 7.75
C LYS A 781 -6.52 -1.96 9.19
N ILE A 782 -7.77 -1.64 9.51
CA ILE A 782 -8.37 -1.89 10.82
C ILE A 782 -9.63 -2.75 10.67
N MET A 783 -9.98 -3.46 11.73
CA MET A 783 -11.26 -4.16 11.87
C MET A 783 -12.03 -3.56 13.06
N VAL A 784 -13.29 -3.19 12.81
CA VAL A 784 -14.28 -2.80 13.84
C VAL A 784 -15.67 -3.31 13.41
N ASP A 785 -16.52 -3.73 14.35
CA ASP A 785 -17.86 -4.29 14.08
C ASP A 785 -17.85 -5.47 13.06
N GLU A 786 -16.84 -6.36 13.12
CA GLU A 786 -16.58 -7.41 12.11
C GLU A 786 -16.43 -6.88 10.66
N ARG A 787 -15.98 -5.64 10.46
CA ARG A 787 -15.74 -5.03 9.13
C ARG A 787 -14.35 -4.44 9.00
N MET A 788 -13.76 -4.60 7.83
CA MET A 788 -12.49 -3.97 7.48
C MET A 788 -12.70 -2.50 7.05
N ILE A 789 -11.83 -1.62 7.51
CA ILE A 789 -11.68 -0.24 7.03
C ILE A 789 -10.22 -0.03 6.65
N LYS A 790 -9.97 0.37 5.40
CA LYS A 790 -8.65 0.78 4.89
C LYS A 790 -8.49 2.29 5.09
N ILE A 791 -7.35 2.72 5.61
CA ILE A 791 -7.06 4.13 5.91
C ILE A 791 -5.72 4.50 5.29
N ASP A 792 -5.79 5.21 4.16
CA ASP A 792 -4.63 5.73 3.43
C ASP A 792 -3.84 6.75 4.26
N ASN A 793 -2.53 6.83 4.02
CA ASN A 793 -1.61 7.66 4.80
C ASN A 793 -1.86 9.17 4.78
N HIS A 794 -2.42 9.69 3.68
CA HIS A 794 -2.80 11.09 3.56
C HIS A 794 -4.02 11.45 4.43
N LYS A 795 -4.71 10.49 5.08
CA LYS A 795 -5.83 10.77 5.99
C LYS A 795 -5.33 10.96 7.43
N ILE A 796 -5.89 11.92 8.17
CA ILE A 796 -5.45 12.23 9.55
C ILE A 796 -5.60 11.03 10.50
N GLU A 797 -6.57 10.18 10.23
CA GLU A 797 -6.82 8.94 10.98
C GLU A 797 -5.62 7.96 10.93
N TYR A 798 -4.87 7.91 9.82
CA TYR A 798 -3.64 7.12 9.73
C TYR A 798 -2.58 7.63 10.71
N PHE A 799 -2.37 8.95 10.73
CA PHE A 799 -1.43 9.58 11.66
C PHE A 799 -1.86 9.35 13.11
N LEU A 800 -3.14 9.57 13.44
CA LEU A 800 -3.61 9.42 14.82
C LEU A 800 -3.51 7.97 15.32
N LEU A 801 -3.81 6.97 14.50
CA LEU A 801 -3.60 5.56 14.87
C LEU A 801 -2.12 5.28 15.15
N ASN A 802 -1.23 5.67 14.24
CA ASN A 802 0.22 5.48 14.41
C ASN A 802 0.84 6.32 15.53
N PHE A 803 0.16 7.39 15.98
CA PHE A 803 0.53 8.15 17.16
C PHE A 803 0.10 7.43 18.44
N PHE A 804 -1.17 7.03 18.55
CA PHE A 804 -1.71 6.43 19.79
C PHE A 804 -1.11 5.06 20.08
N ILE A 805 -0.90 4.21 19.08
CA ILE A 805 -0.35 2.86 19.24
C ILE A 805 0.95 2.83 20.08
N PRO A 806 2.01 3.58 19.73
CA PRO A 806 3.26 3.59 20.50
C PRO A 806 3.25 4.51 21.73
N LEU A 807 2.36 5.51 21.80
CA LEU A 807 2.45 6.59 22.80
C LEU A 807 1.32 6.64 23.84
N GLN A 808 0.19 5.95 23.65
CA GLN A 808 -0.94 6.09 24.57
C GLN A 808 -0.55 5.73 26.02
N SER A 809 0.15 4.61 26.23
CA SER A 809 0.61 4.21 27.56
C SER A 809 1.64 5.21 28.11
N ASP A 810 2.66 5.56 27.31
CA ASP A 810 3.71 6.52 27.69
C ASP A 810 3.11 7.86 28.16
N ILE A 811 2.14 8.40 27.41
CA ILE A 811 1.44 9.66 27.74
C ILE A 811 0.58 9.52 29.00
N ILE A 812 -0.08 8.37 29.21
CA ILE A 812 -0.94 8.14 30.38
C ILE A 812 -0.13 7.95 31.66
N ASP A 813 1.00 7.24 31.57
CA ASP A 813 1.89 6.99 32.72
C ASP A 813 2.60 8.28 33.15
N GLU A 814 2.89 9.19 32.22
CA GLU A 814 3.43 10.53 32.51
C GLU A 814 2.45 11.49 33.20
N CYS A 815 1.12 11.21 33.21
CA CYS A 815 0.13 12.12 33.79
C CYS A 815 0.17 12.23 35.34
N GLY A 816 0.83 11.29 36.03
CA GLY A 816 0.99 11.32 37.49
C GLY A 816 -0.26 10.95 38.30
N ASP A 817 -0.06 10.36 39.49
CA ASP A 817 -1.15 9.80 40.33
C ASP A 817 -2.00 10.84 41.09
N HIS A 818 -1.83 12.15 40.86
CA HIS A 818 -2.32 13.16 41.81
C HIS A 818 -3.80 13.57 41.66
N PHE A 819 -4.48 13.26 40.55
CA PHE A 819 -5.93 13.43 40.43
C PHE A 819 -6.54 12.31 39.58
N LEU A 820 -7.44 11.52 40.19
CA LEU A 820 -8.10 10.41 39.52
C LEU A 820 -9.37 10.89 38.82
N ALA A 821 -9.28 11.09 37.51
CA ALA A 821 -10.44 11.04 36.61
C ALA A 821 -10.03 10.89 35.13
N PHE A 822 -8.92 11.48 34.71
CA PHE A 822 -8.66 11.76 33.29
C PHE A 822 -7.38 11.15 32.71
N ARG A 823 -7.24 9.83 32.83
CA ARG A 823 -6.20 9.08 32.10
C ARG A 823 -6.59 8.98 30.62
N GLY A 824 -5.92 9.71 29.74
CA GLY A 824 -6.17 9.65 28.30
C GLY A 824 -5.41 10.71 27.51
N VAL A 825 -5.25 10.49 26.21
CA VAL A 825 -4.54 11.41 25.30
C VAL A 825 -5.42 12.60 24.97
N GLN A 826 -4.89 13.82 25.16
CA GLN A 826 -5.54 15.06 24.76
C GLN A 826 -5.06 15.59 23.41
N ALA A 827 -5.94 16.30 22.69
CA ALA A 827 -5.57 17.07 21.50
C ALA A 827 -4.51 18.16 21.76
N GLY A 828 -4.35 18.61 23.01
CA GLY A 828 -3.29 19.54 23.42
C GLY A 828 -1.90 18.90 23.35
N VAL A 829 -1.74 17.74 24.00
CA VAL A 829 -0.52 16.93 23.97
C VAL A 829 -0.11 16.61 22.53
N ILE A 830 -1.04 16.10 21.71
CA ILE A 830 -0.77 15.79 20.30
C ILE A 830 -0.25 17.02 19.55
N ARG A 831 -0.92 18.18 19.67
CA ARG A 831 -0.46 19.46 19.06
C ARG A 831 0.98 19.78 19.45
N ASP A 832 1.31 19.64 20.72
CA ASP A 832 2.61 20.06 21.24
C ASP A 832 3.74 19.13 20.81
N THR A 833 3.50 17.81 20.77
CA THR A 833 4.43 16.84 20.18
C THR A 833 4.69 17.13 18.69
N VAL A 834 3.63 17.36 17.89
CA VAL A 834 3.75 17.45 16.41
C VAL A 834 4.10 18.84 15.89
N ARG A 835 4.22 19.86 16.77
CA ARG A 835 4.41 21.26 16.38
C ARG A 835 5.56 21.43 15.39
N GLU A 836 6.69 20.80 15.69
CA GLU A 836 7.95 20.88 14.95
C GLU A 836 8.09 19.85 13.80
N TYR A 837 7.11 18.98 13.58
CA TYR A 837 7.17 17.96 12.53
C TYR A 837 7.18 18.58 11.12
N PRO A 838 7.77 17.92 10.11
CA PRO A 838 7.87 18.49 8.77
C PRO A 838 6.48 18.61 8.12
N VAL A 839 6.26 19.68 7.35
CA VAL A 839 4.97 19.97 6.70
C VAL A 839 4.60 18.98 5.59
N THR A 840 5.59 18.25 5.07
CA THR A 840 5.43 17.18 4.08
C THR A 840 4.81 15.93 4.71
N PHE A 841 5.18 15.60 5.95
CA PHE A 841 4.58 14.53 6.75
C PHE A 841 3.23 14.92 7.34
N LEU A 842 3.14 16.11 7.95
CA LEU A 842 1.92 16.59 8.59
C LEU A 842 1.69 18.09 8.31
N PRO A 843 0.78 18.43 7.37
CA PRO A 843 0.46 19.82 7.02
C PRO A 843 0.05 20.70 8.21
N GLU A 844 0.42 21.97 8.18
CA GLU A 844 0.20 22.94 9.28
C GLU A 844 -1.25 23.02 9.77
N PHE A 845 -2.24 22.87 8.89
CA PHE A 845 -3.64 22.89 9.31
C PHE A 845 -4.03 21.67 10.16
N ARG A 846 -3.36 20.52 9.96
CA ARG A 846 -3.61 19.27 10.69
C ARG A 846 -3.00 19.27 12.09
N LYS A 847 -1.95 20.06 12.31
CA LYS A 847 -1.33 20.29 13.64
C LYS A 847 -2.20 21.12 14.60
N LYS A 848 -3.21 21.84 14.09
CA LYS A 848 -4.03 22.75 14.91
C LYS A 848 -4.91 21.98 15.90
N ARG A 849 -4.89 22.35 17.19
CA ARG A 849 -5.72 21.75 18.26
C ARG A 849 -7.20 21.60 17.86
N ALA A 850 -7.79 22.61 17.22
CA ALA A 850 -9.18 22.56 16.77
C ALA A 850 -9.45 21.45 15.74
N TYR A 851 -8.52 21.22 14.80
CA TYR A 851 -8.62 20.14 13.81
C TYR A 851 -8.42 18.76 14.45
N LEU A 852 -7.45 18.63 15.36
CA LEU A 852 -7.22 17.40 16.12
C LEU A 852 -8.44 17.03 16.98
N SER A 853 -8.97 17.98 17.77
CA SER A 853 -10.18 17.77 18.58
C SER A 853 -11.40 17.41 17.72
N ALA A 854 -11.58 18.05 16.57
CA ALA A 854 -12.68 17.73 15.66
C ALA A 854 -12.59 16.28 15.16
N ASN A 855 -11.41 15.83 14.73
CA ASN A 855 -11.23 14.45 14.24
C ASN A 855 -11.31 13.40 15.35
N LEU A 856 -10.73 13.65 16.53
CA LEU A 856 -10.92 12.76 17.69
C LEU A 856 -12.42 12.56 17.99
N SER A 857 -13.21 13.64 17.99
CA SER A 857 -14.66 13.57 18.23
C SER A 857 -15.47 12.94 17.09
N LYS A 858 -15.06 13.17 15.83
CA LYS A 858 -15.69 12.60 14.63
C LYS A 858 -15.66 11.07 14.64
N HIS A 859 -14.55 10.49 15.11
CA HIS A 859 -14.26 9.07 15.06
C HIS A 859 -14.46 8.33 16.40
N GLU A 860 -15.29 8.87 17.30
CA GLU A 860 -15.68 8.19 18.55
C GLU A 860 -16.57 6.97 18.29
N VAL A 861 -16.47 5.92 19.11
CA VAL A 861 -17.31 4.70 19.01
C VAL A 861 -18.82 5.02 18.88
N ASN A 862 -19.30 6.02 19.64
CA ASN A 862 -20.71 6.43 19.69
C ASN A 862 -21.06 7.61 18.75
N SER A 863 -20.12 8.08 17.93
CA SER A 863 -20.35 9.19 17.00
C SER A 863 -21.35 8.81 15.90
N ARG A 864 -22.33 9.68 15.67
CA ARG A 864 -23.34 9.56 14.59
C ARG A 864 -22.85 10.10 13.24
N ASN A 865 -21.58 10.46 13.11
CA ASN A 865 -21.04 10.96 11.85
C ASN A 865 -21.04 9.85 10.78
N PRO A 866 -21.51 10.09 9.54
CA PRO A 866 -21.53 9.06 8.49
C PRO A 866 -20.14 8.55 8.10
N TYR A 867 -19.10 9.36 8.33
CA TYR A 867 -17.68 9.04 8.12
C TYR A 867 -16.98 8.55 9.39
N ASN A 868 -17.74 8.15 10.42
CA ASN A 868 -17.18 7.59 11.64
C ASN A 868 -16.42 6.28 11.33
N LYS A 869 -15.23 6.12 11.93
CA LYS A 869 -14.36 4.93 11.80
C LYS A 869 -14.18 4.21 13.16
N LYS A 870 -14.86 4.67 14.21
CA LYS A 870 -14.87 4.10 15.57
C LYS A 870 -13.46 3.82 16.12
N LEU A 871 -12.58 4.81 15.98
CA LEU A 871 -11.17 4.71 16.35
C LEU A 871 -10.95 4.97 17.84
N PHE A 872 -11.77 5.82 18.46
CA PHE A 872 -11.52 6.34 19.79
C PHE A 872 -12.67 6.08 20.77
N LYS A 873 -12.32 5.67 21.98
CA LYS A 873 -13.19 5.71 23.16
C LYS A 873 -12.93 7.06 23.85
N ARG A 874 -13.94 7.93 23.93
CA ARG A 874 -13.88 9.12 24.80
C ARG A 874 -14.03 8.65 26.24
N LEU A 875 -13.09 8.99 27.09
CA LEU A 875 -13.08 8.63 28.51
C LEU A 875 -13.66 9.76 29.37
N TYR A 876 -13.29 11.00 29.04
CA TYR A 876 -13.92 12.21 29.55
C TYR A 876 -13.85 13.33 28.49
N ARG A 877 -14.43 14.50 28.77
CA ARG A 877 -14.39 15.69 27.90
C ARG A 877 -12.95 16.07 27.54
N GLY A 878 -12.54 15.72 26.31
CA GLY A 878 -11.21 16.05 25.77
C GLY A 878 -10.14 14.97 25.96
N TYR A 879 -10.46 13.86 26.63
CA TYR A 879 -9.55 12.75 26.91
C TYR A 879 -9.98 11.48 26.16
N TYR A 880 -9.05 10.91 25.42
CA TYR A 880 -9.31 9.82 24.48
C TYR A 880 -8.34 8.65 24.68
N ALA A 881 -8.84 7.45 24.44
CA ALA A 881 -8.03 6.26 24.21
C ALA A 881 -8.48 5.59 22.91
N LEU A 882 -7.67 4.66 22.39
CA LEU A 882 -8.07 3.79 21.29
C LEU A 882 -9.29 2.94 21.69
N ASN A 883 -10.17 2.69 20.73
CA ASN A 883 -11.29 1.78 20.89
C ASN A 883 -10.78 0.36 21.28
N PRO A 884 -11.22 -0.24 22.39
CA PRO A 884 -10.79 -1.58 22.80
C PRO A 884 -11.15 -2.68 21.80
N ASP A 885 -12.25 -2.52 21.06
CA ASP A 885 -12.71 -3.48 20.04
C ASP A 885 -11.95 -3.37 18.70
N LEU A 886 -10.98 -2.44 18.61
CA LEU A 886 -10.17 -2.21 17.41
C LEU A 886 -9.13 -3.32 17.25
N ALA A 887 -9.14 -3.97 16.09
CA ALA A 887 -8.01 -4.77 15.63
C ALA A 887 -7.31 -4.09 14.42
N VAL A 888 -6.03 -4.39 14.26
CA VAL A 888 -5.16 -3.93 13.17
C VAL A 888 -4.64 -5.13 12.38
N TRP A 889 -4.43 -4.98 11.07
CA TRP A 889 -3.86 -6.03 10.24
C TRP A 889 -2.34 -6.10 10.44
N VAL A 890 -1.87 -7.19 11.03
CA VAL A 890 -0.49 -7.37 11.49
C VAL A 890 -0.01 -8.77 11.13
N ASN A 891 1.12 -8.88 10.43
CA ASN A 891 1.74 -10.15 10.03
C ASN A 891 0.74 -11.18 9.43
N ASP A 892 -0.12 -10.71 8.52
CA ASP A 892 -1.20 -11.46 7.85
C ASP A 892 -2.36 -11.98 8.75
N GLU A 893 -2.51 -11.40 9.96
CA GLU A 893 -3.60 -11.70 10.90
C GLU A 893 -4.26 -10.43 11.47
N TRP A 894 -5.49 -10.55 11.97
CA TRP A 894 -6.16 -9.48 12.73
C TRP A 894 -5.76 -9.54 14.20
N LYS A 895 -5.04 -8.53 14.70
CA LYS A 895 -4.58 -8.47 16.09
C LYS A 895 -5.24 -7.32 16.85
N ASN A 896 -5.74 -7.56 18.06
CA ASN A 896 -6.33 -6.51 18.88
C ASN A 896 -5.26 -5.44 19.23
N VAL A 897 -5.66 -4.17 19.23
CA VAL A 897 -4.70 -3.06 19.42
C VAL A 897 -4.09 -3.04 20.83
N TYR A 898 -4.83 -3.40 21.88
CA TYR A 898 -4.33 -3.46 23.26
C TYR A 898 -3.41 -4.66 23.49
N GLU A 899 -3.70 -5.82 22.86
CA GLU A 899 -2.77 -6.97 22.81
C GLU A 899 -1.46 -6.62 22.09
N MET A 900 -1.54 -5.78 21.05
CA MET A 900 -0.38 -5.31 20.31
C MET A 900 0.48 -4.34 21.13
N MET A 901 -0.17 -3.45 21.88
CA MET A 901 0.45 -2.48 22.77
C MET A 901 0.99 -3.10 24.08
N LYS A 902 0.53 -4.30 24.44
CA LYS A 902 0.76 -4.94 25.76
C LYS A 902 0.30 -4.04 26.93
N SER A 903 -0.83 -3.37 26.74
CA SER A 903 -1.41 -2.42 27.70
C SER A 903 -2.80 -2.86 28.13
N VAL A 904 -3.15 -2.63 29.40
CA VAL A 904 -4.52 -2.84 29.90
C VAL A 904 -5.47 -1.80 29.28
N GLU A 905 -6.73 -2.18 29.06
CA GLU A 905 -7.76 -1.22 28.63
C GLU A 905 -7.93 -0.11 29.67
N VAL A 906 -7.95 1.14 29.20
CA VAL A 906 -8.28 2.29 30.06
C VAL A 906 -9.78 2.27 30.38
N LYS A 907 -10.10 1.88 31.62
CA LYS A 907 -11.46 1.90 32.15
C LYS A 907 -11.89 3.34 32.49
N VAL A 908 -13.17 3.62 32.27
CA VAL A 908 -13.83 4.78 32.88
C VAL A 908 -14.35 4.30 34.24
N PRO A 909 -13.97 4.91 35.37
CA PRO A 909 -14.45 4.50 36.68
C PRO A 909 -15.98 4.58 36.78
N THR A 910 -16.60 3.60 37.44
CA THR A 910 -18.03 3.67 37.82
C THR A 910 -18.24 4.77 38.88
N GLN A 911 -19.50 5.15 39.14
CA GLN A 911 -19.78 6.14 40.17
C GLN A 911 -19.32 5.64 41.56
N GLU A 912 -19.60 4.38 41.90
CA GLU A 912 -19.10 3.73 43.12
C GLU A 912 -17.56 3.71 43.21
N GLU A 913 -16.86 3.45 42.10
CA GLU A 913 -15.38 3.48 42.05
C GLU A 913 -14.82 4.91 42.26
N LYS A 914 -15.54 5.96 41.81
CA LYS A 914 -15.16 7.36 42.10
C LYS A 914 -15.38 7.70 43.57
N GLU A 915 -16.53 7.33 44.13
CA GLU A 915 -16.92 7.59 45.52
C GLU A 915 -15.94 6.92 46.50
N GLN A 916 -15.64 5.63 46.29
CA GLN A 916 -14.64 4.89 47.08
C GLN A 916 -13.24 5.52 46.98
N TRP A 917 -12.87 6.06 45.81
CA TRP A 917 -11.59 6.75 45.66
C TRP A 917 -11.58 8.14 46.30
N LEU A 918 -12.67 8.91 46.22
CA LEU A 918 -12.84 10.18 46.95
C LEU A 918 -12.63 9.97 48.44
N GLU A 919 -13.25 8.93 49.01
CA GLU A 919 -13.04 8.55 50.41
C GLU A 919 -11.57 8.23 50.69
N GLU A 920 -10.90 7.44 49.85
CA GLU A 920 -9.49 7.08 50.03
C GLU A 920 -8.51 8.27 49.79
N TYR A 921 -8.82 9.18 48.88
CA TYR A 921 -8.06 10.40 48.63
C TYR A 921 -8.19 11.37 49.80
N ASN A 922 -9.42 11.61 50.28
CA ASN A 922 -9.69 12.39 51.47
C ASN A 922 -9.09 11.72 52.73
N ARG A 923 -9.01 10.39 52.78
CA ARG A 923 -8.26 9.65 53.82
C ARG A 923 -6.77 9.94 53.72
N LYS A 924 -6.15 9.85 52.54
CA LYS A 924 -4.72 10.14 52.32
C LYS A 924 -4.36 11.61 52.60
N LEU A 925 -5.22 12.57 52.26
CA LEU A 925 -5.05 13.98 52.62
C LEU A 925 -5.07 14.19 54.14
N ARG A 926 -5.99 13.53 54.84
CA ARG A 926 -6.06 13.53 56.32
C ARG A 926 -4.83 12.83 56.94
N GLU A 927 -4.37 11.73 56.37
CA GLU A 927 -3.14 11.02 56.77
C GLU A 927 -1.85 11.84 56.54
N GLN A 928 -1.85 12.76 55.55
CA GLN A 928 -0.72 13.64 55.25
C GLN A 928 -0.72 14.96 56.05
N GLY A 929 -1.69 15.16 56.95
CA GLY A 929 -1.58 16.12 58.06
C GLY A 929 -1.71 17.60 57.70
N HIS A 930 -2.44 17.94 56.63
CA HIS A 930 -2.56 19.35 56.19
C HIS A 930 -3.81 20.12 56.65
N TRP A 931 -4.82 19.46 57.25
CA TRP A 931 -6.02 20.12 57.79
C TRP A 931 -6.51 19.40 59.06
N ASP A 932 -6.91 20.18 60.07
CA ASP A 932 -7.44 19.66 61.34
C ASP A 932 -8.93 19.27 61.20
N ASN A 933 -9.37 18.22 61.90
CA ASN A 933 -10.59 17.48 61.51
C ASN A 933 -11.94 18.16 61.84
N ASP A 934 -11.97 19.32 62.50
CA ASP A 934 -13.20 19.87 63.10
C ASP A 934 -13.97 20.89 62.22
N GLU A 935 -13.44 21.33 61.07
CA GLU A 935 -14.13 22.28 60.16
C GLU A 935 -14.90 21.60 59.00
N PHE A 936 -14.66 20.31 58.72
CA PHE A 936 -15.21 19.63 57.54
C PHE A 936 -16.69 19.22 57.68
N ASP A 937 -17.15 18.85 58.87
CA ASP A 937 -18.49 18.29 59.11
C ASP A 937 -19.62 19.35 59.17
N ASN A 938 -19.31 20.65 59.02
CA ASN A 938 -20.29 21.75 59.15
C ASN A 938 -20.34 22.71 57.96
N ASP A 939 -19.62 22.44 56.86
CA ASP A 939 -19.62 23.32 55.69
C ASP A 939 -20.79 22.96 54.74
N PRO A 940 -21.74 23.87 54.45
CA PRO A 940 -22.96 23.57 53.66
C PRO A 940 -22.73 23.18 52.19
N TRP A 941 -21.48 23.05 51.74
CA TRP A 941 -21.12 22.52 50.42
C TRP A 941 -21.26 20.99 50.31
N TYR A 942 -21.54 20.29 51.42
CA TYR A 942 -21.61 18.83 51.46
C TYR A 942 -22.93 18.21 50.98
N GLU A 943 -23.97 18.99 50.69
CA GLU A 943 -25.29 18.45 50.27
C GLU A 943 -25.40 18.13 48.75
N ASP A 944 -24.50 18.64 47.89
CA ASP A 944 -24.47 18.37 46.44
C ASP A 944 -23.09 17.85 45.97
N SER A 945 -22.80 16.59 46.30
CA SER A 945 -21.51 15.93 45.97
C SER A 945 -21.22 15.81 44.46
N ASP A 946 -22.25 15.78 43.62
CA ASP A 946 -22.09 15.75 42.16
C ASP A 946 -21.58 17.09 41.61
N GLU A 947 -22.04 18.23 42.16
CA GLU A 947 -21.63 19.57 41.69
C GLU A 947 -20.19 19.87 42.12
N TYR A 948 -19.79 19.48 43.34
CA TYR A 948 -18.40 19.61 43.80
C TYR A 948 -17.43 18.70 43.03
N PHE A 949 -17.86 17.49 42.61
CA PHE A 949 -17.02 16.63 41.76
C PHE A 949 -16.90 17.19 40.33
N ASP A 950 -17.97 17.73 39.75
CA ASP A 950 -17.91 18.35 38.42
C ASP A 950 -17.16 19.70 38.43
N GLU A 951 -17.12 20.46 39.54
CA GLU A 951 -16.26 21.66 39.69
C GLU A 951 -14.79 21.31 39.99
N ALA A 952 -14.52 20.44 40.96
CA ALA A 952 -13.16 20.00 41.29
C ALA A 952 -12.52 19.16 40.17
N THR A 953 -13.33 18.61 39.27
CA THR A 953 -12.86 17.95 38.04
C THR A 953 -13.14 18.74 36.75
N ASP A 954 -13.67 19.97 36.79
CA ASP A 954 -13.72 20.83 35.59
C ASP A 954 -12.29 21.08 35.10
N PRO A 955 -11.95 20.73 33.84
CA PRO A 955 -10.66 21.07 33.27
C PRO A 955 -10.29 22.56 33.40
N LYS A 956 -11.25 23.48 33.52
CA LYS A 956 -10.95 24.90 33.82
C LYS A 956 -10.53 25.16 35.27
N GLY A 957 -11.18 24.54 36.25
CA GLY A 957 -10.81 24.68 37.67
C GLY A 957 -9.42 24.12 37.91
N ILE A 958 -9.15 22.92 37.38
CA ILE A 958 -7.82 22.29 37.43
C ILE A 958 -6.77 23.11 36.66
N HIS A 959 -7.09 23.65 35.46
CA HIS A 959 -6.13 24.52 34.76
C HIS A 959 -5.88 25.84 35.51
N ALA A 960 -6.88 26.41 36.19
CA ALA A 960 -6.68 27.59 37.02
C ALA A 960 -5.74 27.29 38.20
N MET A 961 -5.95 26.18 38.93
CA MET A 961 -5.06 25.74 40.01
C MET A 961 -3.63 25.43 39.51
N ILE A 962 -3.47 24.82 38.33
CA ILE A 962 -2.16 24.54 37.73
C ILE A 962 -1.47 25.83 37.27
N ASP A 963 -2.21 26.77 36.65
CA ASP A 963 -1.68 28.08 36.26
C ASP A 963 -1.33 28.94 37.50
N GLU A 964 -2.03 28.77 38.62
CA GLU A 964 -1.75 29.42 39.90
C GLU A 964 -0.51 28.82 40.58
N TYR A 965 -0.41 27.49 40.66
CA TYR A 965 0.80 26.77 41.10
C TYR A 965 2.04 27.12 40.26
N HIS A 966 1.89 27.31 38.95
CA HIS A 966 2.97 27.76 38.08
C HIS A 966 3.28 29.26 38.20
N LYS A 967 2.31 30.12 38.58
CA LYS A 967 2.57 31.52 38.96
C LYS A 967 3.33 31.62 40.27
N GLU A 968 2.97 30.83 41.28
CA GLU A 968 3.69 30.78 42.56
C GLU A 968 5.16 30.34 42.37
N LYS A 969 5.44 29.45 41.41
CA LYS A 969 6.82 29.11 41.00
C LYS A 969 7.50 30.15 40.10
N ALA A 970 6.77 31.11 39.53
CA ALA A 970 7.34 32.20 38.74
C ALA A 970 7.71 33.42 39.61
N ASP A 971 6.95 33.71 40.67
CA ASP A 971 7.16 34.85 41.58
C ASP A 971 8.14 34.56 42.74
N GLY A 972 9.27 33.91 42.40
CA GLY A 972 10.56 34.13 43.07
C GLY A 972 10.72 33.81 44.57
N SER A 973 9.75 33.19 45.25
CA SER A 973 9.90 32.78 46.66
C SER A 973 10.44 31.35 46.79
N GLU A 974 11.70 31.22 47.20
CA GLU A 974 12.33 29.92 47.52
C GLU A 974 11.66 29.25 48.73
N LEU A 975 10.67 28.39 48.49
CA LEU A 975 10.27 27.32 49.40
C LEU A 975 11.06 26.03 49.10
N LYS A 976 11.43 25.31 50.15
CA LYS A 976 12.51 24.30 50.13
C LYS A 976 12.12 22.95 49.52
N ASP A 977 12.02 22.87 48.20
CA ASP A 977 12.04 21.58 47.49
C ASP A 977 13.49 21.09 47.29
N LYS A 978 14.06 20.48 48.34
CA LYS A 978 15.36 19.78 48.27
C LYS A 978 15.38 18.47 49.04
N GLU A 979 14.38 17.62 48.84
CA GLU A 979 14.45 16.23 49.29
C GLU A 979 13.81 15.20 48.34
N PHE A 980 14.11 15.32 47.04
CA PHE A 980 13.99 14.19 46.11
C PHE A 980 15.28 13.98 45.30
N ASN A 981 15.82 12.76 45.37
CA ASN A 981 16.91 12.20 44.55
C ASN A 981 18.31 12.85 44.59
N LYS A 982 19.08 12.59 45.67
CA LYS A 982 20.44 11.94 45.64
C LYS A 982 21.24 12.11 46.96
N SER A 983 20.97 11.29 47.98
CA SER A 983 21.92 11.05 49.11
C SER A 983 21.60 9.84 50.03
N GLY A 984 20.53 9.07 49.76
CA GLY A 984 19.96 8.08 50.69
C GLY A 984 20.83 6.89 51.14
N MET A 985 22.06 6.73 50.64
CA MET A 985 23.01 5.71 51.12
C MET A 985 24.25 6.27 51.83
N GLU A 986 24.42 7.60 51.89
CA GLU A 986 25.51 8.24 52.63
C GLU A 986 25.00 8.89 53.92
N TYR A 987 23.79 9.46 53.93
CA TYR A 987 23.18 10.01 55.16
C TYR A 987 22.84 8.92 56.21
N VAL A 988 22.43 7.73 55.76
CA VAL A 988 22.21 6.56 56.64
C VAL A 988 23.53 6.08 57.29
N LYS A 989 24.70 6.44 56.73
CA LYS A 989 26.01 6.11 57.29
C LYS A 989 26.57 7.18 58.24
N SER A 990 26.11 8.43 58.17
CA SER A 990 26.46 9.46 59.17
C SER A 990 25.60 9.33 60.43
N LEU A 991 24.31 9.06 60.29
CA LEU A 991 23.38 8.94 61.43
C LEU A 991 23.72 7.79 62.40
N HIS A 992 24.49 6.79 61.97
CA HIS A 992 24.95 5.71 62.84
C HIS A 992 26.20 6.05 63.67
N LYS A 993 26.77 7.26 63.52
CA LYS A 993 28.04 7.68 64.15
C LYS A 993 27.94 8.89 65.07
N GLU A 994 26.81 9.60 65.07
CA GLU A 994 26.56 10.78 65.93
C GLU A 994 25.60 10.49 67.10
N ALA A 995 25.27 9.21 67.35
CA ALA A 995 24.42 8.77 68.45
C ALA A 995 25.20 8.37 69.73
N GLU A 996 26.54 8.38 69.73
CA GLU A 996 27.37 7.97 70.89
C GLU A 996 28.09 9.11 71.61
N GLU A 997 28.20 10.32 71.04
CA GLU A 997 29.00 11.40 71.64
C GLU A 997 28.22 12.70 71.95
N THR A 998 28.04 12.90 73.26
CA THR A 998 27.86 14.17 74.00
C THR A 998 26.45 14.63 74.40
N GLU A 999 26.02 14.07 75.53
CA GLU A 999 25.22 14.80 76.51
C GLU A 999 26.04 15.96 77.14
N LYS A 1000 25.40 17.12 77.39
CA LYS A 1000 25.77 18.25 78.30
C LYS A 1000 26.40 19.55 77.72
N LYS A 1001 25.51 20.55 77.62
CA LYS A 1001 25.58 21.92 78.20
C LYS A 1001 26.43 23.05 77.56
N ASP A 1002 25.65 23.96 76.97
CA ASP A 1002 25.61 25.42 77.16
C ASP A 1002 26.74 26.37 76.64
N PRO A 1003 26.38 27.63 76.31
CA PRO A 1003 27.15 28.54 75.42
C PRO A 1003 27.72 29.74 76.26
N PRO A 1004 28.06 30.98 75.78
CA PRO A 1004 27.79 31.60 74.46
C PRO A 1004 28.77 32.70 73.91
N LYS A 1005 28.30 33.37 72.84
CA LYS A 1005 28.36 34.83 72.49
C LYS A 1005 29.32 35.35 71.38
N LYS A 1006 28.66 36.05 70.43
CA LYS A 1006 29.06 37.29 69.70
C LYS A 1006 30.15 37.15 68.62
N GLN A 1007 30.20 37.95 67.54
CA GLN A 1007 29.49 39.20 67.18
C GLN A 1007 29.42 39.41 65.65
N ASP A 1008 28.51 40.26 65.15
CA ASP A 1008 28.29 40.65 63.74
C ASP A 1008 29.35 41.68 63.20
N PRO A 1009 29.16 42.35 62.03
CA PRO A 1009 29.18 41.92 60.61
C PRO A 1009 30.28 42.74 59.84
N PRO A 1010 30.13 43.42 58.67
CA PRO A 1010 29.33 43.24 57.43
C PRO A 1010 30.14 43.36 56.08
N GLY A 1011 29.46 43.20 54.94
CA GLY A 1011 29.87 43.72 53.60
C GLY A 1011 30.29 42.66 52.57
N THR A 1012 30.09 42.82 51.25
CA THR A 1012 29.61 43.98 50.46
C THR A 1012 28.94 43.53 49.15
N GLN A 1013 27.98 44.31 48.63
CA GLN A 1013 27.34 44.10 47.31
C GLN A 1013 28.31 44.27 46.12
N ILE A 1014 28.18 43.46 45.06
CA ILE A 1014 28.36 43.89 43.65
C ILE A 1014 27.29 43.21 42.78
N LYS A 1015 26.77 43.95 41.79
CA LYS A 1015 25.71 43.53 40.85
C LYS A 1015 26.27 42.89 39.57
N LEU A 1016 25.56 41.87 39.04
CA LEU A 1016 25.09 41.64 37.63
C LEU A 1016 25.99 41.96 36.41
N PRO A 1017 25.69 41.48 35.18
CA PRO A 1017 24.80 40.38 34.75
C PRO A 1017 25.50 39.36 33.83
N PHE A 1018 24.87 38.21 33.57
CA PHE A 1018 24.68 37.61 32.23
C PHE A 1018 23.52 36.62 32.26
#